data_AF-A0A1Y2CNZ9-F1
#
_entry.id   AF-A0A1Y2CNZ9-F1
#
_cell.length_a   1.000
_cell.length_b   1.000
_cell.length_c   1.000
_cell.angle_alpha   90.00
_cell.angle_beta   90.00
_cell.angle_gamma   90.00
#
_symmetry.space_group_name_H-M   'P 1'
#
loop_
_entity.id
_entity.type
_entity.pdbx_description
1 polymer ?
#
loop_
_entity_poly.entity_id
_entity_poly.type
_entity_poly.pdbx_seq_one_letter_code
_entity_poly.pdbx_strand_id
1 'polypeptide(L)'
;MLSKMKILNQYLYLFEIYIIGLYFYIKVYSKEIIIHNKSENFYNIQDIINNNQDDNILIVRLVDDHYDMSDMGFCMELSIISDVIILGNTNGTILDFNYSKKGQIRFNYSSNNSVRLENLIFQHYSTNHELVHGSQIIYIYSPTNKVQFNMHSCIFRDNDFRLIQYDISSANQIQSYAQSTISNCTFINNQERLFRIVHNENKINEANDDYTKLVIKMINCNFIDNRSLFYTESSSLYFENCYFNNIEKDSDIYTQTVLYYSIKLSKLLSFKNCFFENVNVKSKLPLIYSKGLIFEIENTTFTNCYSNYGYLFNIYNQNQNEYVKINNSTFTNTSTVFHGDFLSYNISNSIYKNIGVKNSIPAFSDSKYSFFNISNTTFRDLDIISGLFGEESKYILDNITLFNIKTNSKALLYFIYNDIYINNLKANNVYCLGESGTTSFILFDSGEDKKELTIKNMNAYDFVLNGPFLKVEGDLSEVKLDYVNINDIKSFGSIIKINSKKSNTVISNMTFYNNINDNKLDCGNIFFNNKFSLSISNSVFTNNFSKSNGGAICIDTTYDMSVSLTSNVFEYNKGFNGGAIYFNSVERKFKTTTNKFKTLNMENNIFIENESENFGGAIFAQFESNKQIICKNNEIMYNKAGIMGGGLFSPKLIDIKNNKNKNNNNNDIIPFRFVNNTVASIINNYTSKPSYIALETPLNNNLINITTGEFFPLNFTLRDVENYNDKIDFNFSGIEINVLDCKESQIKKYDKNGILYCEDPICTPSCPTNTSAICMPYDHYINDINHNLCLCLDGWRGTNCDEQILFNFE
;
A
#
# COMPACT_ATOMS: atom_id res chain seq x y z
N MET A 1 71.83 -12.96 -30.33
CA MET A 1 70.52 -12.97 -31.02
C MET A 1 70.30 -14.26 -31.82
N LEU A 2 71.27 -14.69 -32.65
CA LEU A 2 71.20 -15.95 -33.42
C LEU A 2 71.06 -17.24 -32.59
N SER A 3 71.65 -17.36 -31.40
CA SER A 3 71.46 -18.58 -30.57
C SER A 3 70.06 -18.65 -29.94
N LYS A 4 69.45 -17.52 -29.59
CA LYS A 4 68.07 -17.46 -29.07
C LYS A 4 67.03 -17.86 -30.14
N MET A 5 67.27 -17.54 -31.42
CA MET A 5 66.41 -17.96 -32.53
C MET A 5 66.45 -19.48 -32.78
N LYS A 6 67.62 -20.12 -32.65
CA LYS A 6 67.72 -21.59 -32.82
C LYS A 6 66.97 -22.35 -31.73
N ILE A 7 67.03 -21.87 -30.49
CA ILE A 7 66.32 -22.46 -29.36
C ILE A 7 64.79 -22.33 -29.56
N LEU A 8 64.31 -21.16 -30.01
CA LEU A 8 62.88 -20.95 -30.30
C LEU A 8 62.35 -21.89 -31.40
N ASN A 9 63.11 -22.09 -32.48
CA ASN A 9 62.73 -23.03 -33.55
C ASN A 9 62.71 -24.49 -33.08
N GLN A 10 63.59 -24.89 -32.16
CA GLN A 10 63.52 -26.23 -31.56
C GLN A 10 62.26 -26.42 -30.70
N TYR A 11 61.85 -25.42 -29.93
CA TYR A 11 60.61 -25.48 -29.16
C TYR A 11 59.36 -25.49 -30.05
N LEU A 12 59.36 -24.71 -31.14
CA LEU A 12 58.28 -24.75 -32.15
C LEU A 12 58.15 -26.14 -32.79
N TYR A 13 59.28 -26.76 -33.16
CA TYR A 13 59.28 -28.09 -33.77
C TYR A 13 58.83 -29.18 -32.78
N LEU A 14 59.25 -29.10 -31.51
CA LEU A 14 58.76 -30.00 -30.45
C LEU A 14 57.27 -29.79 -30.17
N PHE A 15 56.78 -28.55 -30.24
CA PHE A 15 55.37 -28.22 -30.10
C PHE A 15 54.53 -28.77 -31.26
N GLU A 16 55.03 -28.68 -32.51
CA GLU A 16 54.39 -29.29 -33.68
C GLU A 16 54.34 -30.82 -33.58
N ILE A 17 55.44 -31.48 -33.17
CA ILE A 17 55.45 -32.92 -32.93
C ILE A 17 54.48 -33.30 -31.81
N TYR A 18 54.42 -32.49 -30.74
CA TYR A 18 53.48 -32.72 -29.64
C TYR A 18 52.02 -32.61 -30.11
N ILE A 19 51.68 -31.61 -30.94
CA ILE A 19 50.35 -31.47 -31.55
C ILE A 19 50.01 -32.65 -32.46
N ILE A 20 50.95 -33.08 -33.32
CA ILE A 20 50.75 -34.24 -34.20
C ILE A 20 50.56 -35.51 -33.37
N GLY A 21 51.37 -35.70 -32.32
CA GLY A 21 51.26 -36.80 -31.38
C GLY A 21 49.93 -36.81 -30.65
N LEU A 22 49.45 -35.64 -30.20
CA LEU A 22 48.13 -35.48 -29.58
C LEU A 22 47.00 -35.79 -30.56
N TYR A 23 47.13 -35.37 -31.81
CA TYR A 23 46.17 -35.66 -32.88
C TYR A 23 46.06 -37.17 -33.14
N PHE A 24 47.21 -37.87 -33.25
CA PHE A 24 47.21 -39.33 -33.41
C PHE A 24 46.72 -40.05 -32.15
N TYR A 25 47.10 -39.58 -30.96
CA TYR A 25 46.62 -40.13 -29.70
C TYR A 25 45.10 -40.05 -29.60
N ILE A 26 44.49 -38.90 -29.91
CA ILE A 26 43.02 -38.74 -29.94
C ILE A 26 42.39 -39.70 -30.95
N LYS A 27 42.98 -39.81 -32.16
CA LYS A 27 42.46 -40.68 -33.23
C LYS A 27 42.50 -42.17 -32.88
N VAL A 28 43.42 -42.61 -32.01
CA VAL A 28 43.50 -44.01 -31.55
C VAL A 28 42.36 -44.37 -30.60
N TYR A 29 41.74 -43.41 -29.92
CA TYR A 29 40.68 -43.66 -28.93
C TYR A 29 39.26 -43.35 -29.41
N SER A 30 39.08 -42.93 -30.66
CA SER A 30 37.76 -42.66 -31.24
C SER A 30 37.50 -43.48 -32.50
N LYS A 31 36.36 -44.19 -32.55
CA LYS A 31 35.87 -44.85 -33.76
C LYS A 31 34.93 -43.91 -34.51
N GLU A 32 35.12 -43.79 -35.81
CA GLU A 32 34.29 -42.92 -36.66
C GLU A 32 33.55 -43.72 -37.72
N ILE A 33 32.24 -43.51 -37.85
CA ILE A 33 31.36 -44.17 -38.81
C ILE A 33 30.59 -43.12 -39.62
N ILE A 34 30.66 -43.21 -40.94
CA ILE A 34 29.93 -42.34 -41.87
C ILE A 34 28.70 -43.09 -42.37
N ILE A 35 27.53 -42.47 -42.26
CA ILE A 35 26.25 -43.05 -42.70
C ILE A 35 25.67 -42.16 -43.77
N HIS A 36 25.26 -42.73 -44.90
CA HIS A 36 24.53 -42.05 -45.96
C HIS A 36 23.03 -42.40 -45.92
N ASN A 37 22.18 -41.47 -46.31
CA ASN A 37 20.73 -41.68 -46.41
C ASN A 37 20.43 -42.80 -47.41
N LYS A 38 19.41 -43.61 -47.12
CA LYS A 38 19.00 -44.80 -47.89
C LYS A 38 20.08 -45.87 -48.06
N SER A 39 21.22 -45.75 -47.39
CA SER A 39 22.22 -46.83 -47.33
C SER A 39 21.75 -47.93 -46.39
N GLU A 40 22.26 -49.15 -46.57
CA GLU A 40 22.05 -50.26 -45.64
C GLU A 40 22.45 -49.89 -44.21
N ASN A 41 23.50 -49.08 -44.05
CA ASN A 41 23.94 -48.58 -42.76
C ASN A 41 22.92 -47.66 -42.08
N PHE A 42 22.14 -46.89 -42.84
CA PHE A 42 21.09 -46.05 -42.26
C PHE A 42 19.97 -46.92 -41.68
N TYR A 43 19.46 -47.87 -42.45
CA TYR A 43 18.40 -48.77 -41.96
C TYR A 43 18.86 -49.65 -40.78
N ASN A 44 20.16 -49.95 -40.68
CA ASN A 44 20.77 -50.71 -39.60
C ASN A 44 21.52 -49.83 -38.56
N ILE A 45 21.20 -48.53 -38.47
CA ILE A 45 21.94 -47.59 -37.60
C ILE A 45 21.94 -48.01 -36.12
N GLN A 46 20.85 -48.64 -35.65
CA GLN A 46 20.76 -49.18 -34.29
C GLN A 46 21.85 -50.23 -34.05
N ASP A 47 21.94 -51.22 -34.92
CA ASP A 47 22.92 -52.31 -34.79
C ASP A 47 24.34 -51.79 -34.98
N ILE A 48 24.53 -50.82 -35.88
CA ILE A 48 25.82 -50.16 -36.07
C ILE A 48 26.26 -49.46 -34.79
N ILE A 49 25.40 -48.67 -34.15
CA ILE A 49 25.79 -47.98 -32.92
C ILE A 49 26.02 -48.98 -31.78
N ASN A 50 25.12 -49.96 -31.60
CA ASN A 50 25.22 -50.92 -30.50
C ASN A 50 26.45 -51.83 -30.61
N ASN A 51 26.84 -52.23 -31.82
CA ASN A 51 27.96 -53.17 -32.05
C ASN A 51 29.32 -52.49 -32.24
N ASN A 52 29.42 -51.15 -32.15
CA ASN A 52 30.66 -50.42 -32.42
C ASN A 52 31.11 -49.50 -31.27
N GLN A 53 30.66 -49.77 -30.04
CA GLN A 53 31.02 -49.01 -28.84
C GLN A 53 32.17 -49.64 -28.03
N ASP A 54 33.06 -50.39 -28.68
CA ASP A 54 34.21 -51.04 -28.02
C ASP A 54 35.32 -50.05 -27.63
N ASP A 55 35.36 -48.89 -28.29
CA ASP A 55 36.31 -47.80 -28.05
C ASP A 55 35.74 -46.77 -27.04
N ASN A 56 36.62 -45.90 -26.52
CA ASN A 56 36.21 -44.86 -25.56
C ASN A 56 35.14 -43.92 -26.12
N ILE A 57 35.25 -43.55 -27.42
CA ILE A 57 34.34 -42.61 -28.08
C ILE A 57 33.92 -43.17 -29.46
N LEU A 58 32.63 -43.21 -29.73
CA LEU A 58 32.05 -43.49 -31.04
C LEU A 58 31.49 -42.21 -31.66
N ILE A 59 31.95 -41.88 -32.87
CA ILE A 59 31.47 -40.74 -33.66
C ILE A 59 30.68 -41.27 -34.86
N VAL A 60 29.40 -40.94 -34.95
CA VAL A 60 28.51 -41.26 -36.06
C VAL A 60 28.22 -39.99 -36.84
N ARG A 61 28.70 -39.92 -38.08
CA ARG A 61 28.47 -38.78 -38.98
C ARG A 61 27.34 -39.07 -39.95
N LEU A 62 26.31 -38.22 -39.88
CA LEU A 62 25.24 -38.13 -40.87
C LEU A 62 25.65 -37.04 -41.86
N VAL A 63 26.22 -37.44 -43.00
CA VAL A 63 26.88 -36.51 -43.93
C VAL A 63 25.94 -35.90 -44.95
N ASP A 64 24.81 -36.55 -45.22
CA ASP A 64 23.84 -36.04 -46.19
C ASP A 64 22.95 -34.95 -45.57
N ASP A 65 22.36 -34.10 -46.40
CA ASP A 65 21.51 -33.00 -45.95
C ASP A 65 20.18 -33.47 -45.35
N HIS A 66 19.73 -34.67 -45.72
CA HIS A 66 18.39 -35.15 -45.41
C HIS A 66 18.35 -36.67 -45.22
N TYR A 67 17.66 -37.13 -44.17
CA TYR A 67 17.36 -38.52 -43.84
C TYR A 67 15.86 -38.69 -43.57
N ASP A 68 15.25 -39.70 -44.20
CA ASP A 68 13.84 -40.02 -44.01
C ASP A 68 13.68 -40.99 -42.84
N MET A 69 13.23 -40.47 -41.69
CA MET A 69 13.02 -41.24 -40.47
C MET A 69 11.73 -42.07 -40.53
N SER A 70 10.83 -41.81 -41.48
CA SER A 70 9.57 -42.55 -41.63
C SER A 70 9.77 -43.96 -42.20
N ASP A 71 10.91 -44.19 -42.87
CA ASP A 71 11.35 -45.49 -43.36
C ASP A 71 11.95 -46.39 -42.25
N MET A 72 12.25 -45.81 -41.08
CA MET A 72 12.86 -46.53 -39.97
C MET A 72 11.84 -47.41 -39.22
N GLY A 73 12.37 -48.29 -38.36
CA GLY A 73 11.57 -48.98 -37.35
C GLY A 73 10.83 -48.00 -36.44
N PHE A 74 9.88 -48.50 -35.65
CA PHE A 74 9.11 -47.64 -34.73
C PHE A 74 10.02 -46.93 -33.71
N CYS A 75 10.98 -47.66 -33.15
CA CYS A 75 11.93 -47.18 -32.16
C CYS A 75 13.31 -47.74 -32.47
N MET A 76 14.34 -46.90 -32.37
CA MET A 76 15.75 -47.25 -32.41
C MET A 76 16.29 -47.25 -30.97
N GLU A 77 16.59 -48.43 -30.45
CA GLU A 77 17.08 -48.60 -29.08
C GLU A 77 18.61 -48.67 -29.05
N LEU A 78 19.23 -47.58 -28.60
CA LEU A 78 20.66 -47.40 -28.50
C LEU A 78 21.12 -47.67 -27.07
N SER A 79 21.88 -48.75 -26.86
CA SER A 79 22.48 -49.09 -25.57
C SER A 79 23.81 -48.35 -25.42
N ILE A 80 23.93 -47.48 -24.42
CA ILE A 80 25.08 -46.58 -24.27
C ILE A 80 26.10 -47.17 -23.30
N ILE A 81 27.14 -47.79 -23.86
CA ILE A 81 28.24 -48.45 -23.14
C ILE A 81 29.57 -47.70 -23.27
N SER A 82 29.70 -46.77 -24.23
CA SER A 82 30.78 -45.77 -24.31
C SER A 82 30.25 -44.39 -24.69
N ASP A 83 31.12 -43.37 -24.83
CA ASP A 83 30.70 -42.03 -25.25
C ASP A 83 30.27 -42.05 -26.73
N VAL A 84 29.10 -41.49 -27.05
CA VAL A 84 28.56 -41.49 -28.42
C VAL A 84 28.30 -40.05 -28.89
N ILE A 85 28.83 -39.70 -30.05
CA ILE A 85 28.59 -38.42 -30.72
C ILE A 85 27.86 -38.70 -32.04
N ILE A 86 26.64 -38.18 -32.19
CA ILE A 86 25.90 -38.18 -33.46
C ILE A 86 25.95 -36.77 -34.04
N LEU A 87 26.60 -36.63 -35.19
CA LEU A 87 26.97 -35.36 -35.78
C LEU A 87 26.39 -35.23 -37.19
N GLY A 88 25.55 -34.22 -37.39
CA GLY A 88 25.10 -33.79 -38.72
C GLY A 88 26.15 -32.96 -39.45
N ASN A 89 25.86 -32.62 -40.69
CA ASN A 89 26.72 -31.77 -41.51
C ASN A 89 26.71 -30.29 -41.04
N THR A 90 27.57 -29.46 -41.62
CA THR A 90 27.76 -28.07 -41.18
C THR A 90 26.55 -27.16 -41.42
N ASN A 91 25.65 -27.55 -42.34
CA ASN A 91 24.43 -26.79 -42.64
C ASN A 91 23.24 -27.27 -41.80
N GLY A 92 23.42 -28.30 -40.98
CA GLY A 92 22.36 -29.00 -40.28
C GLY A 92 21.80 -30.13 -41.12
N THR A 93 21.89 -31.36 -40.60
CA THR A 93 21.29 -32.54 -41.24
C THR A 93 19.83 -32.68 -40.81
N ILE A 94 18.92 -32.76 -41.79
CA ILE A 94 17.48 -32.95 -41.55
C ILE A 94 17.17 -34.42 -41.28
N LEU A 95 16.55 -34.68 -40.13
CA LEU A 95 15.89 -35.92 -39.75
C LEU A 95 14.38 -35.69 -39.88
N ASP A 96 13.83 -36.03 -41.05
CA ASP A 96 12.42 -35.79 -41.37
C ASP A 96 11.58 -37.01 -41.03
N PHE A 97 10.57 -36.81 -40.19
CA PHE A 97 9.66 -37.88 -39.76
C PHE A 97 8.44 -38.01 -40.68
N ASN A 98 8.22 -37.12 -41.64
CA ASN A 98 7.09 -37.14 -42.59
C ASN A 98 5.72 -37.33 -41.89
N TYR A 99 5.50 -36.66 -40.77
CA TYR A 99 4.31 -36.79 -39.92
C TYR A 99 4.05 -38.22 -39.42
N SER A 100 5.12 -39.02 -39.30
CA SER A 100 5.10 -40.38 -38.76
C SER A 100 5.57 -40.40 -37.31
N LYS A 101 5.09 -41.39 -36.56
CA LYS A 101 5.53 -41.69 -35.19
C LYS A 101 6.73 -42.63 -35.12
N LYS A 102 7.19 -43.13 -36.28
CA LYS A 102 8.37 -44.01 -36.41
C LYS A 102 9.66 -43.23 -36.17
N GLY A 103 10.79 -43.94 -36.07
CA GLY A 103 12.11 -43.32 -35.94
C GLY A 103 12.40 -42.72 -34.57
N GLN A 104 11.60 -43.04 -33.54
CA GLN A 104 11.91 -42.66 -32.16
C GLN A 104 13.31 -43.13 -31.78
N ILE A 105 14.11 -42.29 -31.13
CA ILE A 105 15.47 -42.59 -30.70
C ILE A 105 15.47 -42.78 -29.18
N ARG A 106 15.71 -44.02 -28.73
CA ARG A 106 15.79 -44.36 -27.31
C ARG A 106 17.25 -44.59 -26.90
N PHE A 107 17.76 -43.76 -26.01
CA PHE A 107 19.07 -43.92 -25.37
C PHE A 107 18.90 -44.65 -24.03
N ASN A 108 19.41 -45.88 -23.95
CA ASN A 108 19.41 -46.71 -22.75
C ASN A 108 20.81 -46.67 -22.11
N TYR A 109 20.97 -45.92 -21.03
CA TYR A 109 22.24 -45.83 -20.31
C TYR A 109 22.44 -47.01 -19.36
N SER A 110 23.58 -47.68 -19.44
CA SER A 110 24.01 -48.70 -18.47
C SER A 110 25.13 -48.22 -17.54
N SER A 111 25.85 -47.16 -17.94
CA SER A 111 27.07 -46.66 -17.29
C SER A 111 27.20 -45.14 -17.44
N ASN A 112 28.23 -44.55 -16.80
CA ASN A 112 28.49 -43.11 -16.78
C ASN A 112 29.14 -42.61 -18.09
N ASN A 113 28.41 -42.73 -19.17
CA ASN A 113 28.85 -42.28 -20.50
C ASN A 113 28.05 -41.08 -20.95
N SER A 114 28.52 -40.45 -22.01
CA SER A 114 27.90 -39.29 -22.62
C SER A 114 27.31 -39.61 -24.00
N VAL A 115 26.17 -38.98 -24.30
CA VAL A 115 25.65 -38.89 -25.66
C VAL A 115 25.65 -37.43 -26.06
N ARG A 116 26.11 -37.13 -27.27
CA ARG A 116 26.13 -35.78 -27.82
C ARG A 116 25.49 -35.75 -29.20
N LEU A 117 24.50 -34.88 -29.39
CA LEU A 117 23.85 -34.61 -30.66
C LEU A 117 24.26 -33.23 -31.15
N GLU A 118 24.78 -33.12 -32.38
CA GLU A 118 25.25 -31.84 -32.93
C GLU A 118 24.79 -31.61 -34.37
N ASN A 119 24.36 -30.38 -34.68
CA ASN A 119 23.96 -29.94 -36.02
C ASN A 119 22.86 -30.81 -36.67
N LEU A 120 21.81 -31.15 -35.92
CA LEU A 120 20.67 -31.93 -36.40
C LEU A 120 19.39 -31.09 -36.41
N ILE A 121 18.54 -31.30 -37.42
CA ILE A 121 17.24 -30.66 -37.57
C ILE A 121 16.17 -31.76 -37.49
N PHE A 122 15.36 -31.77 -36.45
CA PHE A 122 14.24 -32.70 -36.25
C PHE A 122 12.94 -32.03 -36.69
N GLN A 123 12.23 -32.62 -37.65
CA GLN A 123 10.98 -32.03 -38.16
C GLN A 123 9.88 -33.02 -38.49
N HIS A 124 8.64 -32.54 -38.46
CA HIS A 124 7.44 -33.28 -38.83
C HIS A 124 7.22 -34.57 -38.03
N TYR A 125 7.64 -34.66 -36.77
CA TYR A 125 7.25 -35.80 -35.92
C TYR A 125 5.79 -35.67 -35.49
N SER A 126 4.98 -36.71 -35.69
CA SER A 126 3.55 -36.68 -35.35
C SER A 126 3.02 -38.06 -34.99
N THR A 127 2.01 -38.10 -34.12
CA THR A 127 1.21 -39.31 -33.84
C THR A 127 -0.17 -39.26 -34.49
N ASN A 128 -0.37 -38.39 -35.51
CA ASN A 128 -1.67 -38.09 -36.10
C ASN A 128 -2.70 -37.62 -35.06
N HIS A 129 -2.23 -36.85 -34.06
CA HIS A 129 -3.01 -36.37 -32.91
C HIS A 129 -3.62 -37.47 -32.03
N GLU A 130 -3.21 -38.74 -32.20
CA GLU A 130 -3.55 -39.80 -31.26
C GLU A 130 -2.67 -39.67 -30.01
N LEU A 131 -3.29 -39.72 -28.83
CA LEU A 131 -2.56 -39.71 -27.56
C LEU A 131 -1.86 -41.06 -27.35
N VAL A 132 -0.66 -41.21 -27.92
CA VAL A 132 0.15 -42.41 -27.76
C VAL A 132 1.10 -42.24 -26.57
N HIS A 133 0.83 -42.97 -25.49
CA HIS A 133 1.72 -42.99 -24.33
C HIS A 133 3.11 -43.50 -24.73
N GLY A 134 4.16 -42.79 -24.30
CA GLY A 134 5.56 -43.15 -24.57
C GLY A 134 6.07 -42.83 -25.98
N SER A 135 5.31 -42.09 -26.80
CA SER A 135 5.80 -41.56 -28.07
C SER A 135 6.50 -40.20 -27.87
N GLN A 136 7.72 -40.10 -28.37
CA GLN A 136 8.56 -38.90 -28.39
C GLN A 136 9.70 -39.10 -29.39
N ILE A 137 10.30 -38.03 -29.90
CA ILE A 137 11.47 -38.12 -30.78
C ILE A 137 12.66 -38.74 -30.05
N ILE A 138 13.01 -38.22 -28.88
CA ILE A 138 14.15 -38.64 -28.07
C ILE A 138 13.67 -39.14 -26.71
N TYR A 139 14.02 -40.38 -26.38
CA TYR A 139 13.76 -40.99 -25.09
C TYR A 139 15.08 -41.32 -24.39
N ILE A 140 15.31 -40.71 -23.23
CA ILE A 140 16.52 -40.91 -22.44
C ILE A 140 16.12 -41.73 -21.22
N TYR A 141 16.54 -42.98 -21.19
CA TYR A 141 16.31 -43.88 -20.08
C TYR A 141 17.61 -44.18 -19.35
N SER A 142 17.60 -44.02 -18.03
CA SER A 142 18.72 -44.47 -17.22
C SER A 142 18.26 -44.97 -15.84
N PRO A 143 18.73 -46.16 -15.41
CA PRO A 143 18.52 -46.64 -14.05
C PRO A 143 19.45 -45.96 -13.03
N THR A 144 20.27 -45.00 -13.47
CA THR A 144 21.16 -44.21 -12.60
C THR A 144 21.07 -42.72 -12.93
N ASN A 145 21.53 -41.86 -12.03
CA ASN A 145 21.68 -40.42 -12.30
C ASN A 145 23.02 -40.08 -12.99
N LYS A 146 23.80 -41.08 -13.39
CA LYS A 146 25.08 -40.90 -14.09
C LYS A 146 24.85 -40.84 -15.61
N VAL A 147 24.02 -39.88 -16.02
CA VAL A 147 23.70 -39.61 -17.43
C VAL A 147 24.40 -38.32 -17.83
N GLN A 148 25.01 -38.32 -19.00
CA GLN A 148 25.41 -37.09 -19.68
C GLN A 148 24.77 -37.07 -21.06
N PHE A 149 23.81 -36.17 -21.27
CA PHE A 149 23.13 -36.00 -22.56
C PHE A 149 23.27 -34.56 -23.03
N ASN A 150 23.99 -34.36 -24.12
CA ASN A 150 24.33 -33.04 -24.62
C ASN A 150 23.74 -32.81 -26.01
N MET A 151 23.19 -31.62 -26.23
CA MET A 151 22.72 -31.17 -27.55
C MET A 151 23.36 -29.83 -27.88
N HIS A 152 23.83 -29.69 -29.11
CA HIS A 152 24.47 -28.48 -29.58
C HIS A 152 24.04 -28.09 -30.99
N SER A 153 23.59 -26.85 -31.17
CA SER A 153 23.23 -26.31 -32.49
C SER A 153 22.19 -27.15 -33.24
N CYS A 154 21.21 -27.70 -32.51
CA CYS A 154 20.11 -28.47 -33.08
C CYS A 154 18.86 -27.62 -33.26
N ILE A 155 18.02 -27.99 -34.24
CA ILE A 155 16.72 -27.34 -34.50
C ILE A 155 15.60 -28.37 -34.36
N PHE A 156 14.53 -28.02 -33.66
CA PHE A 156 13.28 -28.77 -33.63
C PHE A 156 12.18 -27.89 -34.20
N ARG A 157 11.61 -28.26 -35.36
CA ARG A 157 10.57 -27.46 -35.99
C ARG A 157 9.38 -28.28 -36.48
N ASP A 158 8.21 -27.68 -36.43
CA ASP A 158 7.00 -28.22 -37.07
C ASP A 158 6.67 -29.65 -36.62
N ASN A 159 6.89 -29.95 -35.34
CA ASN A 159 6.54 -31.24 -34.74
C ASN A 159 5.20 -31.13 -34.00
N ASP A 160 4.35 -32.13 -34.19
CA ASP A 160 2.99 -32.20 -33.63
C ASP A 160 2.89 -33.19 -32.47
N PHE A 161 4.02 -33.58 -31.88
CA PHE A 161 4.07 -34.44 -30.69
C PHE A 161 5.30 -34.16 -29.82
N ARG A 162 5.40 -34.88 -28.70
CA ARG A 162 6.45 -34.66 -27.68
C ARG A 162 7.85 -34.85 -28.26
N LEU A 163 8.80 -33.99 -27.86
CA LEU A 163 10.16 -34.05 -28.41
C LEU A 163 11.09 -34.91 -27.57
N ILE A 164 11.27 -34.57 -26.30
CA ILE A 164 12.30 -35.15 -25.44
C ILE A 164 11.66 -35.63 -24.14
N GLN A 165 11.90 -36.90 -23.81
CA GLN A 165 11.52 -37.45 -22.51
C GLN A 165 12.74 -38.00 -21.78
N TYR A 166 12.89 -37.61 -20.51
CA TYR A 166 13.80 -38.20 -19.55
C TYR A 166 13.02 -39.13 -18.63
N ASP A 167 13.47 -40.37 -18.52
CA ASP A 167 13.02 -41.34 -17.52
C ASP A 167 14.26 -41.83 -16.76
N ILE A 168 14.51 -41.17 -15.62
CA ILE A 168 15.67 -41.46 -14.79
C ILE A 168 15.20 -42.05 -13.47
N SER A 169 15.69 -43.24 -13.15
CA SER A 169 15.59 -43.83 -11.82
C SER A 169 16.92 -43.60 -11.11
N SER A 170 16.95 -43.16 -9.84
CA SER A 170 18.19 -43.18 -9.08
C SER A 170 17.98 -43.34 -7.58
N ALA A 171 18.81 -44.20 -6.96
CA ALA A 171 18.63 -44.55 -5.56
C ALA A 171 18.97 -43.39 -4.61
N ASN A 172 20.20 -42.84 -4.56
CA ASN A 172 20.56 -41.81 -3.56
C ASN A 172 21.90 -41.09 -3.82
N GLN A 173 21.98 -40.07 -4.69
CA GLN A 173 23.17 -39.19 -4.78
C GLN A 173 22.83 -37.75 -5.21
N ILE A 174 23.40 -36.76 -4.50
CA ILE A 174 23.53 -35.36 -4.94
C ILE A 174 24.58 -35.31 -6.05
N GLN A 175 24.32 -34.59 -7.13
CA GLN A 175 25.29 -34.42 -8.21
C GLN A 175 25.74 -32.96 -8.33
N SER A 176 27.03 -32.76 -8.55
CA SER A 176 27.65 -31.44 -8.68
C SER A 176 27.71 -30.92 -10.13
N TYR A 177 27.30 -31.70 -11.11
CA TYR A 177 27.35 -31.36 -12.53
C TYR A 177 25.99 -31.55 -13.22
N ALA A 178 25.81 -30.88 -14.36
CA ALA A 178 24.60 -31.02 -15.17
C ALA A 178 24.61 -32.35 -15.93
N GLN A 179 23.56 -33.16 -15.76
CA GLN A 179 23.39 -34.40 -16.51
C GLN A 179 22.94 -34.15 -17.94
N SER A 180 22.36 -32.98 -18.21
CA SER A 180 22.06 -32.60 -19.58
C SER A 180 22.33 -31.14 -19.86
N THR A 181 23.00 -30.88 -20.99
CA THR A 181 23.26 -29.52 -21.48
C THR A 181 22.75 -29.40 -22.92
N ILE A 182 21.80 -28.50 -23.13
CA ILE A 182 21.23 -28.17 -24.43
C ILE A 182 21.65 -26.75 -24.76
N SER A 183 22.43 -26.58 -25.82
CA SER A 183 23.10 -25.32 -26.12
C SER A 183 22.92 -24.88 -27.57
N ASN A 184 22.74 -23.59 -27.80
CA ASN A 184 22.54 -22.99 -29.13
C ASN A 184 21.42 -23.67 -29.93
N CYS A 185 20.41 -24.25 -29.26
CA CYS A 185 19.33 -24.99 -29.91
C CYS A 185 18.12 -24.08 -30.16
N THR A 186 17.34 -24.40 -31.19
CA THR A 186 16.16 -23.60 -31.56
C THR A 186 14.93 -24.50 -31.70
N PHE A 187 13.86 -24.16 -30.99
CA PHE A 187 12.57 -24.84 -31.00
C PHE A 187 11.53 -23.90 -31.62
N ILE A 188 10.95 -24.27 -32.77
CA ILE A 188 10.04 -23.41 -33.54
C ILE A 188 8.75 -24.15 -33.90
N ASN A 189 7.59 -23.54 -33.67
CA ASN A 189 6.31 -24.04 -34.18
C ASN A 189 5.97 -25.50 -33.78
N ASN A 190 6.39 -25.95 -32.60
CA ASN A 190 6.03 -27.28 -32.11
C ASN A 190 4.69 -27.23 -31.35
N GLN A 191 3.75 -28.10 -31.73
CA GLN A 191 2.36 -28.04 -31.25
C GLN A 191 2.10 -28.82 -29.96
N GLU A 192 3.11 -29.53 -29.45
CA GLU A 192 2.99 -30.35 -28.24
C GLU A 192 4.21 -30.21 -27.34
N ARG A 193 4.11 -30.81 -26.16
CA ARG A 193 5.07 -30.66 -25.07
C ARG A 193 6.51 -30.95 -25.47
N LEU A 194 7.41 -29.99 -25.31
CA LEU A 194 8.81 -30.20 -25.70
C LEU A 194 9.52 -31.20 -24.78
N PHE A 195 9.42 -31.00 -23.47
CA PHE A 195 10.14 -31.79 -22.46
C PHE A 195 9.21 -32.44 -21.46
N ARG A 196 9.37 -33.75 -21.28
CA ARG A 196 8.79 -34.49 -20.15
C ARG A 196 9.92 -35.12 -19.34
N ILE A 197 10.04 -34.72 -18.08
CA ILE A 197 11.07 -35.19 -17.18
C ILE A 197 10.39 -35.97 -16.06
N VAL A 198 10.55 -37.29 -16.09
CA VAL A 198 10.02 -38.19 -15.07
C VAL A 198 11.19 -38.74 -14.28
N HIS A 199 11.15 -38.53 -12.97
CA HIS A 199 12.06 -39.17 -12.04
C HIS A 199 11.29 -40.22 -11.24
N ASN A 200 11.54 -41.49 -11.58
CA ASN A 200 10.80 -42.63 -11.02
C ASN A 200 11.38 -43.01 -9.64
N GLU A 201 10.85 -42.39 -8.58
CA GLU A 201 11.24 -42.72 -7.20
C GLU A 201 10.18 -43.56 -6.51
N ASN A 202 10.34 -44.89 -6.57
CA ASN A 202 9.43 -45.83 -5.90
C ASN A 202 9.56 -45.86 -4.35
N LYS A 203 10.34 -44.96 -3.71
CA LYS A 203 10.76 -45.10 -2.29
C LYS A 203 10.96 -43.81 -1.48
N ILE A 204 10.34 -42.69 -1.80
CA ILE A 204 10.58 -41.44 -1.05
C ILE A 204 9.56 -41.30 0.08
N ASN A 205 10.04 -41.32 1.31
CA ASN A 205 9.28 -40.77 2.43
C ASN A 205 9.25 -39.23 2.26
N GLU A 206 8.05 -38.67 2.10
CA GLU A 206 7.76 -37.30 1.61
C GLU A 206 8.32 -36.13 2.43
N ALA A 207 9.12 -36.35 3.49
CA ALA A 207 9.24 -35.36 4.56
C ALA A 207 10.56 -34.57 4.66
N ASN A 208 11.74 -35.07 4.23
CA ASN A 208 13.00 -34.43 4.68
C ASN A 208 14.19 -34.44 3.71
N ASP A 209 14.10 -35.03 2.53
CA ASP A 209 15.33 -35.38 1.81
C ASP A 209 15.66 -34.46 0.63
N ASP A 210 16.96 -34.17 0.57
CA ASP A 210 17.58 -33.16 -0.28
C ASP A 210 17.74 -33.62 -1.75
N TYR A 211 16.73 -34.26 -2.33
CA TYR A 211 16.77 -34.87 -3.67
C TYR A 211 16.68 -33.88 -4.85
N THR A 212 17.78 -33.22 -5.23
CA THR A 212 17.99 -32.74 -6.62
C THR A 212 18.78 -33.82 -7.36
N LYS A 213 18.15 -34.60 -8.25
CA LYS A 213 18.85 -35.72 -8.93
C LYS A 213 19.10 -35.51 -10.41
N LEU A 214 18.35 -34.62 -11.06
CA LEU A 214 18.51 -34.31 -12.47
C LEU A 214 18.60 -32.79 -12.67
N VAL A 215 19.73 -32.35 -13.20
CA VAL A 215 20.09 -30.98 -13.54
C VAL A 215 20.18 -30.88 -15.06
N ILE A 216 19.30 -30.05 -15.64
CA ILE A 216 19.28 -29.77 -17.08
C ILE A 216 19.57 -28.28 -17.28
N LYS A 217 20.54 -27.99 -18.15
CA LYS A 217 20.93 -26.63 -18.53
C LYS A 217 20.55 -26.34 -19.98
N MET A 218 19.95 -25.19 -20.20
CA MET A 218 19.57 -24.64 -21.51
C MET A 218 20.37 -23.35 -21.71
N ILE A 219 21.22 -23.29 -22.73
CA ILE A 219 22.17 -22.18 -22.91
C ILE A 219 22.03 -21.62 -24.33
N ASN A 220 21.75 -20.32 -24.45
CA ASN A 220 21.56 -19.64 -25.74
C ASN A 220 20.49 -20.33 -26.62
N CYS A 221 19.39 -20.80 -26.01
CA CYS A 221 18.32 -21.48 -26.73
C CYS A 221 17.17 -20.53 -27.09
N ASN A 222 16.51 -20.78 -28.22
CA ASN A 222 15.33 -20.04 -28.67
C ASN A 222 14.08 -20.92 -28.63
N PHE A 223 12.99 -20.40 -28.06
CA PHE A 223 11.68 -21.04 -28.02
C PHE A 223 10.64 -20.11 -28.64
N ILE A 224 10.27 -20.36 -29.90
CA ILE A 224 9.40 -19.51 -30.71
C ILE A 224 8.15 -20.30 -31.13
N ASP A 225 6.96 -19.75 -30.87
CA ASP A 225 5.68 -20.33 -31.31
C ASP A 225 5.47 -21.78 -30.84
N ASN A 226 5.86 -22.12 -29.61
CA ASN A 226 5.75 -23.48 -29.08
C ASN A 226 4.58 -23.63 -28.12
N ARG A 227 4.08 -24.85 -27.96
CA ARG A 227 3.11 -25.21 -26.93
C ARG A 227 3.75 -26.04 -25.81
N SER A 228 3.43 -25.72 -24.56
CA SER A 228 3.89 -26.34 -23.30
C SER A 228 5.36 -26.76 -23.28
N LEU A 229 6.26 -26.03 -22.62
CA LEU A 229 7.68 -26.35 -22.77
C LEU A 229 8.15 -27.48 -21.84
N PHE A 230 7.96 -27.36 -20.52
CA PHE A 230 8.58 -28.24 -19.54
C PHE A 230 7.57 -28.82 -18.55
N TYR A 231 7.43 -30.14 -18.54
CA TYR A 231 6.78 -30.87 -17.45
C TYR A 231 7.87 -31.62 -16.70
N THR A 232 8.02 -31.34 -15.42
CA THR A 232 9.08 -31.94 -14.60
C THR A 232 8.53 -32.58 -13.33
N GLU A 233 9.16 -33.68 -12.94
CA GLU A 233 9.00 -34.32 -11.65
C GLU A 233 10.39 -34.44 -11.02
N SER A 234 10.65 -33.65 -9.97
CA SER A 234 11.90 -33.68 -9.19
C SER A 234 13.19 -33.33 -9.97
N SER A 235 13.18 -32.25 -10.77
CA SER A 235 14.36 -31.80 -11.52
C SER A 235 14.71 -30.33 -11.28
N SER A 236 15.98 -29.99 -11.55
CA SER A 236 16.48 -28.62 -11.57
C SER A 236 16.70 -28.17 -13.01
N LEU A 237 16.04 -27.08 -13.40
CA LEU A 237 16.18 -26.48 -14.73
C LEU A 237 16.87 -25.13 -14.64
N TYR A 238 17.87 -24.93 -15.49
CA TYR A 238 18.60 -23.67 -15.62
C TYR A 238 18.53 -23.18 -17.06
N PHE A 239 18.15 -21.92 -17.24
CA PHE A 239 18.12 -21.25 -18.52
C PHE A 239 19.08 -20.07 -18.50
N GLU A 240 20.04 -20.05 -19.42
CA GLU A 240 21.07 -19.02 -19.53
C GLU A 240 21.02 -18.42 -20.95
N ASN A 241 20.83 -17.10 -21.05
CA ASN A 241 20.77 -16.37 -22.31
C ASN A 241 19.70 -16.90 -23.30
N CYS A 242 18.56 -17.36 -22.81
CA CYS A 242 17.51 -17.94 -23.65
C CYS A 242 16.44 -16.90 -24.06
N TYR A 243 15.82 -17.12 -25.22
CA TYR A 243 14.73 -16.29 -25.76
C TYR A 243 13.42 -17.09 -25.83
N PHE A 244 12.32 -16.49 -25.39
CA PHE A 244 11.00 -17.08 -25.32
C PHE A 244 9.97 -16.17 -25.98
N ASN A 245 9.25 -16.69 -26.98
CA ASN A 245 8.23 -15.96 -27.71
C ASN A 245 7.01 -16.84 -28.00
N ASN A 246 5.82 -16.25 -27.81
CA ASN A 246 4.53 -16.84 -28.14
C ASN A 246 4.37 -18.31 -27.68
N ILE A 247 4.30 -18.50 -26.36
CA ILE A 247 4.12 -19.83 -25.74
C ILE A 247 2.64 -20.03 -25.37
N GLU A 248 2.08 -21.19 -25.71
CA GLU A 248 0.67 -21.54 -25.41
C GLU A 248 0.54 -22.95 -24.82
N LYS A 249 -0.68 -23.34 -24.42
CA LYS A 249 -0.99 -24.69 -23.92
C LYS A 249 -0.90 -25.76 -25.02
N ASP A 250 -0.34 -26.92 -24.68
CA ASP A 250 -0.43 -28.17 -25.46
C ASP A 250 -1.87 -28.75 -25.50
N SER A 251 -2.07 -29.85 -26.24
CA SER A 251 -3.40 -30.48 -26.35
C SER A 251 -3.80 -31.30 -25.13
N ASP A 252 -2.88 -31.55 -24.20
CA ASP A 252 -3.12 -32.35 -23.01
C ASP A 252 -4.07 -31.60 -22.05
N ILE A 253 -5.25 -32.17 -21.84
CA ILE A 253 -6.29 -31.58 -20.99
C ILE A 253 -5.82 -31.41 -19.54
N TYR A 254 -4.89 -32.23 -19.08
CA TYR A 254 -4.37 -32.21 -17.71
C TYR A 254 -3.25 -31.19 -17.50
N THR A 255 -2.73 -30.58 -18.57
CA THR A 255 -1.74 -29.52 -18.47
C THR A 255 -2.33 -28.31 -17.75
N GLN A 256 -1.65 -27.86 -16.68
CA GLN A 256 -2.05 -26.74 -15.84
C GLN A 256 -1.20 -25.48 -16.04
N THR A 257 -0.34 -25.44 -17.07
CA THR A 257 0.57 -24.32 -17.33
C THR A 257 1.14 -24.38 -18.75
N VAL A 258 1.86 -23.37 -19.20
CA VAL A 258 2.39 -23.33 -20.58
C VAL A 258 3.92 -23.32 -20.68
N LEU A 259 4.66 -22.99 -19.62
CA LEU A 259 6.13 -23.05 -19.62
C LEU A 259 6.65 -24.13 -18.69
N TYR A 260 6.24 -24.13 -17.43
CA TYR A 260 6.82 -25.02 -16.42
C TYR A 260 5.78 -25.58 -15.46
N TYR A 261 5.69 -26.90 -15.39
CA TYR A 261 4.81 -27.64 -14.49
C TYR A 261 5.59 -28.54 -13.53
N SER A 262 5.31 -28.44 -12.23
CA SER A 262 5.65 -29.50 -11.27
C SER A 262 4.76 -29.53 -10.03
N ILE A 263 4.09 -30.66 -9.78
CA ILE A 263 3.27 -30.89 -8.57
C ILE A 263 3.98 -31.70 -7.48
N LYS A 264 5.00 -32.46 -7.86
CA LYS A 264 5.93 -33.08 -6.90
C LYS A 264 6.92 -32.01 -6.46
N LEU A 265 7.47 -32.15 -5.25
CA LEU A 265 8.44 -31.22 -4.66
C LEU A 265 9.54 -30.90 -5.69
N SER A 266 9.41 -29.74 -6.33
CA SER A 266 10.23 -29.38 -7.48
C SER A 266 11.31 -28.44 -7.02
N LYS A 267 12.56 -28.81 -7.20
CA LYS A 267 13.58 -28.13 -6.41
C LYS A 267 14.00 -26.79 -6.93
N LEU A 268 14.25 -26.63 -8.22
CA LEU A 268 14.82 -25.37 -8.72
C LEU A 268 14.45 -25.09 -10.18
N LEU A 269 14.00 -23.87 -10.43
CA LEU A 269 13.87 -23.28 -11.76
C LEU A 269 14.61 -21.94 -11.77
N SER A 270 15.58 -21.78 -12.67
CA SER A 270 16.41 -20.58 -12.74
C SER A 270 16.44 -20.00 -14.16
N PHE A 271 16.14 -18.70 -14.29
CA PHE A 271 16.29 -17.93 -15.51
C PHE A 271 17.36 -16.86 -15.33
N LYS A 272 18.41 -16.89 -16.15
CA LYS A 272 19.52 -15.93 -16.13
C LYS A 272 19.72 -15.33 -17.52
N ASN A 273 19.76 -14.00 -17.59
CA ASN A 273 19.96 -13.26 -18.84
C ASN A 273 18.91 -13.64 -19.92
N CYS A 274 17.70 -14.02 -19.52
CA CYS A 274 16.68 -14.48 -20.46
C CYS A 274 15.79 -13.34 -20.93
N PHE A 275 15.09 -13.56 -22.04
CA PHE A 275 14.15 -12.60 -22.59
C PHE A 275 12.83 -13.28 -22.96
N PHE A 276 11.73 -12.78 -22.39
CA PHE A 276 10.37 -13.22 -22.67
C PHE A 276 9.63 -12.09 -23.38
N GLU A 277 9.11 -12.38 -24.57
CA GLU A 277 8.49 -11.37 -25.43
C GLU A 277 7.18 -11.87 -26.01
N ASN A 278 6.13 -11.05 -25.94
CA ASN A 278 4.84 -11.30 -26.61
C ASN A 278 4.26 -12.67 -26.27
N VAL A 279 4.38 -13.09 -25.00
CA VAL A 279 3.77 -14.32 -24.50
C VAL A 279 2.36 -14.00 -24.02
N ASN A 280 1.36 -14.32 -24.83
CA ASN A 280 -0.05 -14.06 -24.49
C ASN A 280 -0.82 -15.38 -24.36
N VAL A 281 -0.87 -15.88 -23.14
CA VAL A 281 -1.52 -17.17 -22.81
C VAL A 281 -3.03 -16.98 -22.81
N LYS A 282 -3.68 -17.47 -23.87
CA LYS A 282 -5.14 -17.36 -24.05
C LYS A 282 -5.89 -18.33 -23.15
N SER A 283 -5.26 -19.46 -22.84
CA SER A 283 -5.79 -20.40 -21.86
C SER A 283 -5.84 -19.78 -20.46
N LYS A 284 -6.77 -20.23 -19.61
CA LYS A 284 -6.85 -19.80 -18.20
C LYS A 284 -5.78 -20.51 -17.35
N LEU A 285 -4.52 -20.46 -17.79
CA LEU A 285 -3.38 -21.12 -17.15
C LEU A 285 -2.20 -20.14 -16.99
N PRO A 286 -1.44 -20.22 -15.89
CA PRO A 286 -0.25 -19.40 -15.71
C PRO A 286 0.90 -19.86 -16.61
N LEU A 287 1.90 -19.00 -16.78
CA LEU A 287 3.17 -19.35 -17.43
C LEU A 287 3.91 -20.44 -16.63
N ILE A 288 3.92 -20.32 -15.30
CA ILE A 288 4.55 -21.30 -14.40
C ILE A 288 3.52 -21.76 -13.37
N TYR A 289 3.42 -23.07 -13.15
CA TYR A 289 2.63 -23.69 -12.09
C TYR A 289 3.49 -24.69 -11.31
N SER A 290 3.72 -24.44 -10.02
CA SER A 290 4.52 -25.36 -9.20
C SER A 290 4.13 -25.41 -7.74
N LYS A 291 4.30 -26.59 -7.12
CA LYS A 291 4.29 -26.77 -5.67
C LYS A 291 5.73 -26.83 -5.14
N GLY A 292 6.02 -26.04 -4.11
CA GLY A 292 7.30 -26.06 -3.39
C GLY A 292 8.53 -25.84 -4.26
N LEU A 293 8.60 -24.71 -4.97
CA LEU A 293 9.64 -24.39 -5.96
C LEU A 293 10.68 -23.39 -5.42
N ILE A 294 11.98 -23.67 -5.54
CA ILE A 294 12.99 -22.60 -5.52
C ILE A 294 12.98 -21.94 -6.90
N PHE A 295 12.58 -20.69 -6.96
CA PHE A 295 12.42 -19.98 -8.22
C PHE A 295 13.35 -18.78 -8.30
N GLU A 296 14.26 -18.77 -9.27
CA GLU A 296 15.25 -17.71 -9.43
C GLU A 296 15.13 -17.03 -10.80
N ILE A 297 15.12 -15.70 -10.79
CA ILE A 297 15.17 -14.84 -11.98
C ILE A 297 16.30 -13.82 -11.80
N GLU A 298 17.28 -13.84 -12.69
CA GLU A 298 18.41 -12.90 -12.69
C GLU A 298 18.57 -12.26 -14.07
N ASN A 299 18.69 -10.92 -14.10
CA ASN A 299 18.97 -10.16 -15.33
C ASN A 299 18.03 -10.50 -16.50
N THR A 300 16.75 -10.71 -16.20
CA THR A 300 15.77 -11.23 -17.18
C THR A 300 14.69 -10.19 -17.45
N THR A 301 14.22 -10.14 -18.69
CA THR A 301 13.16 -9.20 -19.11
C THR A 301 11.91 -9.93 -19.56
N PHE A 302 10.75 -9.46 -19.08
CA PHE A 302 9.42 -9.87 -19.52
C PHE A 302 8.73 -8.66 -20.16
N THR A 303 8.41 -8.75 -21.45
CA THR A 303 7.76 -7.67 -22.22
C THR A 303 6.52 -8.20 -22.93
N ASN A 304 5.37 -7.55 -22.70
CA ASN A 304 4.08 -7.94 -23.28
C ASN A 304 3.71 -9.39 -22.93
N CYS A 305 3.92 -9.77 -21.66
CA CYS A 305 3.62 -11.11 -21.17
C CYS A 305 2.31 -11.11 -20.38
N TYR A 306 1.29 -11.80 -20.88
CA TYR A 306 -0.04 -11.85 -20.28
C TYR A 306 -0.53 -13.30 -20.16
N SER A 307 -1.39 -13.51 -19.17
CA SER A 307 -2.17 -14.72 -19.08
C SER A 307 -3.63 -14.41 -18.73
N ASN A 308 -4.55 -15.08 -19.41
CA ASN A 308 -5.98 -15.08 -19.07
C ASN A 308 -6.29 -15.76 -17.73
N TYR A 309 -5.29 -16.39 -17.10
CA TYR A 309 -5.35 -16.81 -15.69
C TYR A 309 -5.37 -15.63 -14.71
N GLY A 310 -4.84 -14.48 -15.12
CA GLY A 310 -4.65 -13.29 -14.29
C GLY A 310 -3.21 -13.12 -13.77
N TYR A 311 -2.45 -14.22 -13.69
CA TYR A 311 -1.10 -14.25 -13.12
C TYR A 311 -0.11 -14.93 -14.06
N LEU A 312 1.16 -14.49 -14.04
CA LEU A 312 2.25 -15.18 -14.76
C LEU A 312 2.72 -16.43 -14.01
N PHE A 313 2.90 -16.34 -12.70
CA PHE A 313 3.47 -17.42 -11.90
C PHE A 313 2.52 -17.81 -10.77
N ASN A 314 2.16 -19.09 -10.70
CA ASN A 314 1.42 -19.68 -9.59
C ASN A 314 2.34 -20.68 -8.86
N ILE A 315 2.81 -20.30 -7.68
CA ILE A 315 3.72 -21.10 -6.86
C ILE A 315 3.11 -21.18 -5.46
N TYR A 316 2.99 -22.36 -4.87
CA TYR A 316 2.36 -22.50 -3.55
C TYR A 316 3.01 -23.58 -2.69
N ASN A 317 2.76 -23.51 -1.37
CA ASN A 317 3.22 -24.46 -0.35
C ASN A 317 4.74 -24.65 -0.35
N GLN A 318 5.50 -23.57 -0.11
CA GLN A 318 6.94 -23.68 0.07
C GLN A 318 7.31 -24.27 1.43
N ASN A 319 8.27 -25.21 1.46
CA ASN A 319 8.87 -25.70 2.69
C ASN A 319 9.88 -24.68 3.27
N GLN A 320 10.40 -24.94 4.47
CA GLN A 320 11.24 -24.01 5.26
C GLN A 320 12.55 -23.51 4.59
N ASN A 321 12.92 -23.96 3.39
CA ASN A 321 14.13 -23.51 2.67
C ASN A 321 13.85 -23.05 1.23
N GLU A 322 12.59 -23.07 0.79
CA GLU A 322 12.22 -22.71 -0.57
C GLU A 322 11.89 -21.21 -0.65
N TYR A 323 12.17 -20.60 -1.81
CA TYR A 323 12.03 -19.16 -1.99
C TYR A 323 11.83 -18.76 -3.45
N VAL A 324 11.31 -17.57 -3.66
CA VAL A 324 11.31 -16.85 -4.93
C VAL A 324 12.33 -15.72 -4.85
N LYS A 325 13.29 -15.70 -5.77
CA LYS A 325 14.35 -14.69 -5.86
C LYS A 325 14.32 -14.02 -7.22
N ILE A 326 14.21 -12.70 -7.22
CA ILE A 326 14.29 -11.88 -8.44
C ILE A 326 15.37 -10.83 -8.24
N ASN A 327 16.30 -10.74 -9.18
CA ASN A 327 17.36 -9.75 -9.17
C ASN A 327 17.54 -9.13 -10.55
N ASN A 328 17.72 -7.82 -10.59
CA ASN A 328 18.08 -7.07 -11.80
C ASN A 328 17.14 -7.33 -12.99
N SER A 329 15.83 -7.48 -12.75
CA SER A 329 14.89 -7.94 -13.78
C SER A 329 13.84 -6.89 -14.08
N THR A 330 13.32 -6.91 -15.32
CA THR A 330 12.35 -5.92 -15.80
C THR A 330 11.07 -6.59 -16.26
N PHE A 331 9.94 -6.10 -15.75
CA PHE A 331 8.59 -6.50 -16.15
C PHE A 331 7.91 -5.29 -16.78
N THR A 332 7.63 -5.38 -18.08
CA THR A 332 6.99 -4.32 -18.85
C THR A 332 5.71 -4.84 -19.46
N ASN A 333 4.60 -4.14 -19.18
CA ASN A 333 3.32 -4.45 -19.80
C ASN A 333 2.91 -5.91 -19.59
N THR A 334 2.82 -6.31 -18.33
CA THR A 334 2.50 -7.69 -17.93
C THR A 334 1.15 -7.76 -17.21
N SER A 335 0.59 -8.97 -17.09
CA SER A 335 -0.42 -9.26 -16.06
C SER A 335 0.20 -9.21 -14.65
N THR A 336 -0.60 -9.49 -13.62
CA THR A 336 -0.08 -9.72 -12.27
C THR A 336 1.01 -10.80 -12.31
N VAL A 337 2.06 -10.63 -11.52
CA VAL A 337 3.26 -11.46 -11.65
C VAL A 337 3.11 -12.75 -10.83
N PHE A 338 2.72 -12.64 -9.56
CA PHE A 338 2.75 -13.77 -8.62
C PHE A 338 1.39 -14.09 -8.03
N HIS A 339 1.13 -15.39 -7.87
CA HIS A 339 0.07 -15.98 -7.08
C HIS A 339 0.60 -17.13 -6.23
N GLY A 340 -0.05 -17.32 -5.07
CA GLY A 340 0.07 -18.48 -4.20
C GLY A 340 0.63 -18.14 -2.82
N ASP A 341 0.33 -18.99 -1.83
CA ASP A 341 0.46 -18.65 -0.41
C ASP A 341 1.65 -19.35 0.27
N PHE A 342 2.05 -18.82 1.43
CA PHE A 342 3.14 -19.34 2.27
C PHE A 342 4.50 -19.33 1.57
N LEU A 343 4.84 -18.21 0.93
CA LEU A 343 6.07 -18.05 0.17
C LEU A 343 7.04 -17.05 0.79
N SER A 344 8.33 -17.20 0.45
CA SER A 344 9.38 -16.24 0.79
C SER A 344 9.92 -15.58 -0.47
N TYR A 345 9.74 -14.27 -0.59
CA TYR A 345 10.13 -13.47 -1.75
C TYR A 345 11.32 -12.55 -1.43
N ASN A 346 12.38 -12.66 -2.23
CA ASN A 346 13.53 -11.76 -2.20
C ASN A 346 13.67 -11.08 -3.57
N ILE A 347 13.24 -9.83 -3.66
CA ILE A 347 13.19 -9.07 -4.92
C ILE A 347 14.13 -7.88 -4.81
N SER A 348 15.02 -7.70 -5.77
CA SER A 348 16.00 -6.62 -5.74
C SER A 348 16.33 -6.06 -7.11
N ASN A 349 16.71 -4.78 -7.15
CA ASN A 349 17.24 -4.09 -8.34
C ASN A 349 16.32 -4.20 -9.57
N SER A 350 15.00 -4.29 -9.36
CA SER A 350 14.05 -4.65 -10.44
C SER A 350 13.15 -3.49 -10.83
N ILE A 351 12.55 -3.58 -12.03
CA ILE A 351 11.68 -2.53 -12.57
C ILE A 351 10.36 -3.15 -13.03
N TYR A 352 9.25 -2.60 -12.55
CA TYR A 352 7.89 -2.92 -12.99
C TYR A 352 7.28 -1.68 -13.62
N LYS A 353 6.93 -1.75 -14.92
CA LYS A 353 6.43 -0.57 -15.64
C LYS A 353 5.33 -0.83 -16.66
N ASN A 354 4.53 0.19 -16.93
CA ASN A 354 3.47 0.18 -17.95
C ASN A 354 2.43 -0.92 -17.70
N ILE A 355 1.97 -1.10 -16.46
CA ILE A 355 1.03 -2.16 -16.10
C ILE A 355 -0.38 -1.56 -15.99
N GLY A 356 -1.29 -2.07 -16.84
CA GLY A 356 -2.69 -1.62 -16.94
C GLY A 356 -3.69 -2.70 -16.53
N VAL A 357 -3.70 -3.11 -15.26
CA VAL A 357 -4.56 -4.22 -14.77
C VAL A 357 -5.95 -3.71 -14.39
N LYS A 358 -6.97 -4.16 -15.11
CA LYS A 358 -8.38 -3.74 -14.93
C LYS A 358 -9.24 -4.72 -14.12
N ASN A 359 -8.63 -5.68 -13.44
CA ASN A 359 -9.34 -6.60 -12.55
C ASN A 359 -9.06 -6.22 -11.08
N SER A 360 -9.73 -6.90 -10.15
CA SER A 360 -9.54 -6.68 -8.71
C SER A 360 -8.29 -7.34 -8.15
N ILE A 361 -7.48 -8.01 -8.97
CA ILE A 361 -6.26 -8.70 -8.54
C ILE A 361 -5.15 -7.66 -8.39
N PRO A 362 -4.41 -7.64 -7.27
CA PRO A 362 -3.24 -6.76 -7.09
C PRO A 362 -2.29 -6.78 -8.29
N ALA A 363 -1.68 -5.64 -8.60
CA ALA A 363 -0.86 -5.50 -9.81
C ALA A 363 0.45 -6.33 -9.78
N PHE A 364 0.99 -6.59 -8.59
CA PHE A 364 2.24 -7.35 -8.43
C PHE A 364 2.00 -8.78 -7.93
N SER A 365 1.36 -8.92 -6.77
CA SER A 365 1.12 -10.22 -6.13
C SER A 365 -0.08 -10.18 -5.21
N ASP A 366 -0.86 -11.26 -5.17
CA ASP A 366 -1.96 -11.47 -4.21
C ASP A 366 -1.65 -12.53 -3.14
N SER A 367 -0.40 -12.98 -3.06
CA SER A 367 0.05 -14.01 -2.11
C SER A 367 -0.27 -13.64 -0.66
N LYS A 368 -0.86 -14.59 0.07
CA LYS A 368 -1.18 -14.48 1.50
C LYS A 368 -0.16 -15.21 2.35
N TYR A 369 -0.09 -14.83 3.63
CA TYR A 369 0.78 -15.45 4.64
C TYR A 369 2.24 -15.60 4.19
N SER A 370 2.68 -14.69 3.33
CA SER A 370 3.99 -14.73 2.68
C SER A 370 4.87 -13.62 3.24
N PHE A 371 6.18 -13.77 3.05
CA PHE A 371 7.17 -12.79 3.45
C PHE A 371 7.80 -12.16 2.21
N PHE A 372 7.71 -10.83 2.09
CA PHE A 372 8.31 -10.06 1.00
C PHE A 372 9.44 -9.19 1.52
N ASN A 373 10.62 -9.38 0.97
CA ASN A 373 11.77 -8.51 1.11
C ASN A 373 12.09 -7.90 -0.26
N ILE A 374 11.72 -6.63 -0.44
CA ILE A 374 11.84 -5.91 -1.71
C ILE A 374 12.81 -4.75 -1.53
N SER A 375 13.88 -4.73 -2.32
CA SER A 375 14.88 -3.67 -2.26
C SER A 375 15.23 -3.06 -3.62
N ASN A 376 15.67 -1.78 -3.64
CA ASN A 376 16.18 -1.10 -4.84
C ASN A 376 15.26 -1.26 -6.08
N THR A 377 13.95 -1.21 -5.90
CA THR A 377 12.97 -1.59 -6.93
C THR A 377 12.09 -0.41 -7.30
N THR A 378 11.80 -0.27 -8.59
CA THR A 378 10.97 0.81 -9.13
C THR A 378 9.67 0.25 -9.68
N PHE A 379 8.54 0.82 -9.25
CA PHE A 379 7.23 0.63 -9.85
C PHE A 379 6.80 1.94 -10.49
N ARG A 380 6.54 1.95 -11.80
CA ARG A 380 6.16 3.18 -12.50
C ARG A 380 5.14 2.99 -13.59
N ASP A 381 4.42 4.06 -13.92
CA ASP A 381 3.49 4.09 -15.05
C ASP A 381 2.43 2.97 -14.90
N LEU A 382 1.73 2.95 -13.77
CA LEU A 382 0.71 1.96 -13.45
C LEU A 382 -0.69 2.60 -13.49
N ASP A 383 -1.63 1.97 -14.20
CA ASP A 383 -3.05 2.34 -14.21
C ASP A 383 -3.88 1.11 -13.82
N ILE A 384 -4.16 0.98 -12.53
CA ILE A 384 -4.64 -0.27 -11.91
C ILE A 384 -5.96 -0.06 -11.17
N ILE A 385 -6.80 -1.09 -11.10
CA ILE A 385 -8.05 -1.06 -10.32
C ILE A 385 -7.85 -1.58 -8.87
N SER A 386 -6.70 -2.19 -8.63
CA SER A 386 -6.36 -2.88 -7.38
C SER A 386 -5.19 -2.21 -6.65
N GLY A 387 -4.83 -2.76 -5.50
CA GLY A 387 -3.58 -2.41 -4.81
C GLY A 387 -2.36 -2.97 -5.54
N LEU A 388 -1.17 -2.62 -5.06
CA LEU A 388 0.07 -3.18 -5.60
C LEU A 388 0.30 -4.61 -5.08
N PHE A 389 0.02 -4.84 -3.81
CA PHE A 389 0.33 -6.07 -3.08
C PHE A 389 -0.89 -6.69 -2.39
N GLY A 390 -0.80 -7.97 -2.04
CA GLY A 390 -1.76 -8.69 -1.21
C GLY A 390 -1.68 -8.28 0.26
N GLU A 391 -2.83 -8.18 0.92
CA GLU A 391 -2.96 -7.46 2.19
C GLU A 391 -2.52 -8.25 3.44
N GLU A 392 -2.52 -9.59 3.39
CA GLU A 392 -2.27 -10.49 4.55
C GLU A 392 -0.81 -10.96 4.67
N SER A 393 0.11 -10.38 3.91
CA SER A 393 1.53 -10.74 3.89
C SER A 393 2.39 -9.74 4.67
N LYS A 394 3.60 -10.18 5.05
CA LYS A 394 4.60 -9.34 5.72
C LYS A 394 5.52 -8.69 4.69
N TYR A 395 5.79 -7.39 4.86
CA TYR A 395 6.59 -6.62 3.90
C TYR A 395 7.75 -5.86 4.58
N ILE A 396 8.93 -6.02 3.98
CA ILE A 396 10.10 -5.18 4.17
C ILE A 396 10.40 -4.51 2.83
N LEU A 397 10.21 -3.19 2.77
CA LEU A 397 10.38 -2.37 1.58
C LEU A 397 11.55 -1.42 1.79
N ASP A 398 12.64 -1.57 1.03
CA ASP A 398 13.86 -0.78 1.19
C ASP A 398 14.30 -0.12 -0.13
N ASN A 399 14.50 1.20 -0.14
CA ASN A 399 14.87 1.94 -1.35
C ASN A 399 13.90 1.69 -2.53
N ILE A 400 12.61 1.92 -2.30
CA ILE A 400 11.55 1.73 -3.29
C ILE A 400 11.21 3.06 -3.97
N THR A 401 11.00 3.04 -5.29
CA THR A 401 10.49 4.20 -6.04
C THR A 401 9.12 3.87 -6.64
N LEU A 402 8.12 4.73 -6.38
CA LEU A 402 6.77 4.67 -6.93
C LEU A 402 6.51 5.93 -7.74
N PHE A 403 6.26 5.82 -9.05
CA PHE A 403 6.13 7.01 -9.91
C PHE A 403 4.98 6.87 -10.90
N ASN A 404 4.14 7.90 -11.04
CA ASN A 404 3.07 7.92 -12.04
C ASN A 404 2.12 6.72 -11.90
N ILE A 405 1.44 6.64 -10.75
CA ILE A 405 0.52 5.53 -10.42
C ILE A 405 -0.89 6.07 -10.26
N LYS A 406 -1.84 5.45 -10.93
CA LYS A 406 -3.27 5.67 -10.74
C LYS A 406 -3.90 4.39 -10.24
N THR A 407 -4.65 4.50 -9.15
CA THR A 407 -5.45 3.40 -8.61
C THR A 407 -6.83 3.85 -8.17
N ASN A 408 -7.82 2.95 -8.23
CA ASN A 408 -9.12 3.13 -7.62
C ASN A 408 -9.37 2.16 -6.44
N SER A 409 -8.32 1.49 -5.96
CA SER A 409 -8.40 0.52 -4.86
C SER A 409 -8.59 1.19 -3.50
N LYS A 410 -8.97 0.38 -2.50
CA LYS A 410 -9.03 0.79 -1.08
C LYS A 410 -7.68 1.33 -0.58
N ALA A 411 -6.57 0.74 -1.00
CA ALA A 411 -5.27 1.37 -0.86
C ALA A 411 -4.29 0.87 -1.92
N LEU A 412 -3.32 1.73 -2.29
CA LEU A 412 -2.21 1.26 -3.13
C LEU A 412 -1.36 0.24 -2.36
N LEU A 413 -1.05 0.55 -1.09
CA LEU A 413 -0.33 -0.30 -0.16
C LEU A 413 -1.25 -0.65 1.01
N TYR A 414 -1.89 -1.82 0.96
CA TYR A 414 -2.76 -2.31 2.03
C TYR A 414 -2.05 -3.41 2.82
N PHE A 415 -1.98 -3.28 4.14
CA PHE A 415 -1.37 -4.24 5.05
C PHE A 415 -2.29 -4.55 6.22
N ILE A 416 -2.44 -5.84 6.54
CA ILE A 416 -3.26 -6.34 7.66
C ILE A 416 -2.46 -7.37 8.46
N TYR A 417 -2.65 -7.38 9.79
CA TYR A 417 -2.19 -8.42 10.74
C TYR A 417 -0.68 -8.61 10.88
N ASN A 418 0.15 -7.83 10.19
CA ASN A 418 1.60 -8.01 10.13
C ASN A 418 2.36 -6.73 10.48
N ASP A 419 3.58 -6.88 10.99
CA ASP A 419 4.50 -5.77 11.13
C ASP A 419 5.07 -5.38 9.77
N ILE A 420 5.12 -4.08 9.50
CA ILE A 420 5.53 -3.52 8.21
C ILE A 420 6.70 -2.57 8.40
N TYR A 421 7.72 -2.74 7.57
CA TYR A 421 8.91 -1.90 7.57
C TYR A 421 9.12 -1.28 6.18
N ILE A 422 9.15 0.05 6.13
CA ILE A 422 9.39 0.83 4.92
C ILE A 422 10.57 1.77 5.19
N ASN A 423 11.63 1.67 4.39
CA ASN A 423 12.80 2.53 4.47
C ASN A 423 13.14 3.11 3.10
N ASN A 424 13.44 4.40 3.06
CA ASN A 424 13.87 5.11 1.85
C ASN A 424 12.86 4.98 0.68
N LEU A 425 11.57 5.23 0.95
CA LEU A 425 10.53 5.24 -0.08
C LEU A 425 10.49 6.60 -0.78
N LYS A 426 10.57 6.62 -2.11
CA LYS A 426 10.29 7.79 -2.94
C LYS A 426 8.99 7.56 -3.70
N ALA A 427 8.01 8.43 -3.53
CA ALA A 427 6.73 8.30 -4.21
C ALA A 427 6.27 9.64 -4.77
N ASN A 428 5.91 9.70 -6.06
CA ASN A 428 5.36 10.92 -6.62
C ASN A 428 4.44 10.74 -7.83
N ASN A 429 3.58 11.74 -8.04
CA ASN A 429 2.55 11.74 -9.06
C ASN A 429 1.64 10.51 -8.93
N VAL A 430 0.98 10.38 -7.78
CA VAL A 430 0.11 9.24 -7.44
C VAL A 430 -1.32 9.68 -7.20
N TYR A 431 -2.26 8.97 -7.82
CA TYR A 431 -3.69 9.25 -7.77
C TYR A 431 -4.44 8.06 -7.17
N CYS A 432 -5.10 8.24 -6.02
CA CYS A 432 -5.99 7.24 -5.42
C CYS A 432 -7.44 7.74 -5.51
N LEU A 433 -8.17 7.24 -6.50
CA LEU A 433 -9.43 7.83 -7.00
C LEU A 433 -10.68 6.97 -6.73
N GLY A 434 -10.62 5.99 -5.82
CA GLY A 434 -11.79 5.19 -5.48
C GLY A 434 -12.80 5.97 -4.62
N GLU A 435 -13.63 5.26 -3.87
CA GLU A 435 -14.69 5.89 -3.07
C GLU A 435 -14.14 6.85 -1.99
N SER A 436 -14.86 7.96 -1.79
CA SER A 436 -14.46 9.00 -0.83
C SER A 436 -14.28 8.44 0.58
N GLY A 437 -13.15 8.76 1.21
CA GLY A 437 -12.82 8.39 2.59
C GLY A 437 -12.38 6.94 2.78
N THR A 438 -12.53 6.05 1.79
CA THR A 438 -12.09 4.66 1.88
C THR A 438 -10.74 4.42 1.24
N THR A 439 -10.38 5.19 0.22
CA THR A 439 -9.11 5.03 -0.49
C THR A 439 -7.94 5.71 0.20
N SER A 440 -6.79 5.03 0.26
CA SER A 440 -5.55 5.63 0.71
C SER A 440 -4.32 5.25 -0.12
N PHE A 441 -3.22 5.96 0.10
CA PHE A 441 -1.94 5.50 -0.43
C PHE A 441 -1.43 4.31 0.41
N ILE A 442 -1.36 4.46 1.72
CA ILE A 442 -1.06 3.40 2.69
C ILE A 442 -2.27 3.18 3.60
N LEU A 443 -2.72 1.94 3.73
CA LEU A 443 -3.65 1.48 4.75
C LEU A 443 -2.97 0.40 5.59
N PHE A 444 -2.85 0.65 6.88
CA PHE A 444 -2.29 -0.30 7.84
C PHE A 444 -3.35 -0.65 8.88
N ASP A 445 -3.68 -1.93 8.98
CA ASP A 445 -4.65 -2.44 9.94
C ASP A 445 -3.97 -3.47 10.86
N SER A 446 -3.82 -3.14 12.14
CA SER A 446 -3.18 -4.05 13.10
C SER A 446 -4.05 -5.28 13.41
N GLY A 447 -5.34 -5.26 13.05
CA GLY A 447 -6.30 -6.25 13.52
C GLY A 447 -6.47 -6.21 15.03
N GLU A 448 -6.65 -7.37 15.64
CA GLU A 448 -6.87 -7.52 17.09
C GLU A 448 -5.56 -7.42 17.91
N ASP A 449 -4.43 -7.78 17.29
CA ASP A 449 -3.13 -7.84 17.93
C ASP A 449 -2.36 -6.52 17.86
N LYS A 450 -1.33 -6.42 18.71
CA LYS A 450 -0.32 -5.38 18.60
C LYS A 450 0.48 -5.57 17.32
N LYS A 451 0.47 -4.58 16.42
CA LYS A 451 1.34 -4.57 15.22
C LYS A 451 2.03 -3.23 15.02
N GLU A 452 3.20 -3.27 14.40
CA GLU A 452 4.06 -2.11 14.17
C GLU A 452 4.14 -1.72 12.69
N LEU A 453 3.93 -0.43 12.41
CA LEU A 453 4.27 0.21 11.14
C LEU A 453 5.45 1.16 11.36
N THR A 454 6.59 0.86 10.73
CA THR A 454 7.76 1.74 10.72
C THR A 454 8.01 2.28 9.32
N ILE A 455 8.08 3.61 9.20
CA ILE A 455 8.42 4.34 7.97
C ILE A 455 9.61 5.25 8.26
N LYS A 456 10.70 5.06 7.52
CA LYS A 456 11.92 5.86 7.63
C LYS A 456 12.33 6.44 6.28
N ASN A 457 12.86 7.67 6.28
CA ASN A 457 13.46 8.31 5.10
C ASN A 457 12.50 8.37 3.89
N MET A 458 11.21 8.63 4.11
CA MET A 458 10.22 8.69 3.03
C MET A 458 10.21 10.09 2.40
N ASN A 459 10.11 10.16 1.07
CA ASN A 459 9.86 11.39 0.32
C ASN A 459 8.63 11.19 -0.59
N ALA A 460 7.52 11.84 -0.25
CA ALA A 460 6.24 11.73 -0.95
C ALA A 460 5.76 13.11 -1.40
N TYR A 461 5.49 13.28 -2.70
CA TYR A 461 5.04 14.55 -3.28
C TYR A 461 4.09 14.39 -4.48
N ASP A 462 3.29 15.42 -4.78
CA ASP A 462 2.31 15.42 -5.88
C ASP A 462 1.28 14.27 -5.78
N PHE A 463 0.44 14.29 -4.75
CA PHE A 463 -0.61 13.29 -4.55
C PHE A 463 -2.01 13.89 -4.69
N VAL A 464 -2.92 13.13 -5.30
CA VAL A 464 -4.36 13.43 -5.30
C VAL A 464 -5.13 12.21 -4.79
N LEU A 465 -5.82 12.37 -3.67
CA LEU A 465 -6.43 11.27 -2.94
C LEU A 465 -7.90 11.58 -2.60
N ASN A 466 -8.78 10.58 -2.76
CA ASN A 466 -10.17 10.66 -2.29
C ASN A 466 -10.32 10.33 -0.79
N GLY A 467 -9.23 9.92 -0.13
CA GLY A 467 -9.16 9.68 1.31
C GLY A 467 -7.72 9.89 1.82
N PRO A 468 -7.34 9.34 2.99
CA PRO A 468 -6.05 9.63 3.59
C PRO A 468 -4.84 9.21 2.77
N PHE A 469 -3.70 9.90 2.92
CA PHE A 469 -2.41 9.38 2.45
C PHE A 469 -1.99 8.16 3.27
N LEU A 470 -2.00 8.29 4.60
CA LEU A 470 -1.74 7.20 5.54
C LEU A 470 -2.95 7.02 6.44
N LYS A 471 -3.54 5.83 6.42
CA LYS A 471 -4.64 5.44 7.31
C LYS A 471 -4.20 4.28 8.20
N VAL A 472 -4.41 4.41 9.50
CA VAL A 472 -4.08 3.39 10.51
C VAL A 472 -5.34 2.98 11.27
N GLU A 473 -5.64 1.68 11.24
CA GLU A 473 -6.79 1.05 11.87
C GLU A 473 -6.37 -0.16 12.73
N GLY A 474 -7.34 -0.78 13.42
CA GLY A 474 -7.15 -1.92 14.30
C GLY A 474 -7.25 -1.59 15.79
N ASP A 475 -6.98 -2.58 16.65
CA ASP A 475 -7.19 -2.47 18.09
C ASP A 475 -5.99 -1.86 18.83
N LEU A 476 -4.77 -2.25 18.45
CA LEU A 476 -3.53 -1.76 19.06
C LEU A 476 -2.42 -1.60 18.02
N SER A 477 -2.09 -0.36 17.67
CA SER A 477 -1.09 -0.07 16.63
C SER A 477 0.10 0.72 17.18
N GLU A 478 1.31 0.35 16.78
CA GLU A 478 2.51 1.18 16.96
C GLU A 478 2.91 1.78 15.62
N VAL A 479 3.08 3.10 15.57
CA VAL A 479 3.38 3.82 14.33
C VAL A 479 4.61 4.68 14.55
N LYS A 480 5.66 4.48 13.74
CA LYS A 480 6.91 5.24 13.81
C LYS A 480 7.18 5.88 12.45
N LEU A 481 7.19 7.21 12.40
CA LEU A 481 7.50 8.01 11.22
C LEU A 481 8.77 8.83 11.51
N ASP A 482 9.87 8.53 10.83
CA ASP A 482 11.17 9.20 11.07
C ASP A 482 11.81 9.67 9.77
N TYR A 483 12.25 10.93 9.70
CA TYR A 483 12.77 11.56 8.48
C TYR A 483 11.81 11.44 7.30
N VAL A 484 10.57 11.87 7.49
CA VAL A 484 9.50 11.77 6.48
C VAL A 484 9.21 13.15 5.89
N ASN A 485 9.32 13.29 4.58
CA ASN A 485 8.92 14.47 3.81
C ASN A 485 7.61 14.16 3.07
N ILE A 486 6.55 14.88 3.42
CA ILE A 486 5.23 14.81 2.77
C ILE A 486 4.87 16.23 2.32
N ASN A 487 4.82 16.43 1.01
CA ASN A 487 4.45 17.73 0.46
C ASN A 487 3.51 17.65 -0.74
N ASP A 488 2.83 18.74 -1.02
CA ASP A 488 1.97 18.89 -2.20
C ASP A 488 0.89 17.79 -2.32
N ILE A 489 0.35 17.35 -1.18
CA ILE A 489 -0.75 16.37 -1.13
C ILE A 489 -2.09 17.09 -1.08
N LYS A 490 -2.98 16.77 -2.02
CA LYS A 490 -4.39 17.15 -1.99
C LYS A 490 -5.26 15.94 -1.70
N SER A 491 -5.99 15.99 -0.59
CA SER A 491 -6.81 14.88 -0.10
C SER A 491 -8.24 15.34 0.20
N PHE A 492 -9.24 14.52 -0.13
CA PHE A 492 -10.62 14.66 0.37
C PHE A 492 -10.81 13.96 1.73
N GLY A 493 -9.88 14.22 2.65
CA GLY A 493 -9.85 13.71 4.02
C GLY A 493 -8.52 14.04 4.71
N SER A 494 -8.39 13.72 6.00
CA SER A 494 -7.12 13.87 6.71
C SER A 494 -6.02 13.09 6.00
N ILE A 495 -4.85 13.69 5.80
CA ILE A 495 -3.72 13.09 5.08
C ILE A 495 -3.10 11.97 5.90
N ILE A 496 -2.87 12.19 7.19
CA ILE A 496 -2.52 11.11 8.12
C ILE A 496 -3.70 10.92 9.07
N LYS A 497 -4.30 9.73 9.08
CA LYS A 497 -5.47 9.40 9.89
C LYS A 497 -5.18 8.21 10.79
N ILE A 498 -5.02 8.46 12.08
CA ILE A 498 -4.79 7.42 13.10
C ILE A 498 -6.11 7.14 13.83
N ASN A 499 -6.77 6.05 13.45
CA ASN A 499 -8.12 5.68 13.91
C ASN A 499 -8.16 4.34 14.68
N SER A 500 -7.01 3.74 14.98
CA SER A 500 -6.95 2.55 15.84
C SER A 500 -7.59 2.82 17.21
N LYS A 501 -8.16 1.79 17.86
CA LYS A 501 -8.78 1.94 19.19
C LYS A 501 -7.75 2.38 20.23
N LYS A 502 -6.53 1.84 20.13
CA LYS A 502 -5.34 2.24 20.89
C LYS A 502 -4.17 2.44 19.94
N SER A 503 -3.45 3.55 20.03
CA SER A 503 -2.23 3.75 19.26
C SER A 503 -1.08 4.32 20.08
N ASN A 504 0.15 3.94 19.72
CA ASN A 504 1.38 4.58 20.17
C ASN A 504 2.11 5.10 18.94
N THR A 505 2.11 6.40 18.74
CA THR A 505 2.62 7.06 17.55
C THR A 505 3.81 7.95 17.88
N VAL A 506 4.92 7.75 17.17
CA VAL A 506 6.13 8.56 17.26
C VAL A 506 6.41 9.16 15.88
N ILE A 507 6.51 10.48 15.83
CA ILE A 507 6.86 11.25 14.64
C ILE A 507 8.11 12.07 14.96
N SER A 508 9.17 11.91 14.16
CA SER A 508 10.41 12.66 14.32
C SER A 508 10.96 13.12 12.98
N ASN A 509 11.54 14.32 12.96
CA ASN A 509 12.21 14.87 11.78
C ASN A 509 11.29 14.91 10.54
N MET A 510 9.99 15.21 10.72
CA MET A 510 9.03 15.28 9.63
C MET A 510 9.05 16.67 8.99
N THR A 511 9.00 16.73 7.66
CA THR A 511 8.66 17.94 6.90
C THR A 511 7.29 17.73 6.27
N PHE A 512 6.33 18.57 6.63
CA PHE A 512 4.93 18.46 6.20
C PHE A 512 4.51 19.80 5.59
N TYR A 513 4.59 19.91 4.26
CA TYR A 513 4.54 21.19 3.54
C TYR A 513 3.47 21.25 2.45
N ASN A 514 2.74 22.37 2.35
CA ASN A 514 1.78 22.65 1.27
C ASN A 514 0.71 21.56 1.07
N ASN A 515 0.22 20.99 2.16
CA ASN A 515 -0.76 19.92 2.10
C ASN A 515 -2.19 20.42 2.35
N ILE A 516 -3.17 19.83 1.65
CA ILE A 516 -4.56 20.26 1.66
C ILE A 516 -5.49 19.09 2.03
N ASN A 517 -6.21 19.23 3.15
CA ASN A 517 -7.42 18.46 3.44
C ASN A 517 -8.65 19.28 3.00
N ASP A 518 -9.25 18.88 1.88
CA ASP A 518 -10.37 19.57 1.25
C ASP A 518 -11.74 19.14 1.80
N ASN A 519 -11.77 18.22 2.77
CA ASN A 519 -13.00 17.75 3.38
C ASN A 519 -13.38 18.61 4.61
N LYS A 520 -14.60 19.17 4.59
CA LYS A 520 -15.13 19.99 5.69
C LYS A 520 -15.46 19.19 6.95
N LEU A 521 -15.72 17.88 6.79
CA LEU A 521 -16.16 16.99 7.87
C LEU A 521 -14.99 16.24 8.53
N ASP A 522 -13.91 15.96 7.79
CA ASP A 522 -12.72 15.31 8.34
C ASP A 522 -11.79 16.36 8.96
N CYS A 523 -11.49 16.18 10.23
CA CYS A 523 -10.67 17.11 11.01
C CYS A 523 -9.17 16.95 10.69
N GLY A 524 -8.42 18.04 10.63
CA GLY A 524 -6.96 18.02 10.55
C GLY A 524 -6.37 17.58 9.21
N ASN A 525 -5.13 17.99 8.94
CA ASN A 525 -4.30 17.26 7.98
C ASN A 525 -3.72 15.98 8.61
N ILE A 526 -3.38 16.04 9.89
CA ILE A 526 -3.02 14.89 10.72
C ILE A 526 -4.09 14.73 11.80
N PHE A 527 -4.78 13.60 11.81
CA PHE A 527 -5.90 13.33 12.68
C PHE A 527 -5.62 12.18 13.65
N PHE A 528 -5.89 12.43 14.94
CA PHE A 528 -5.88 11.43 15.99
C PHE A 528 -7.23 11.38 16.69
N ASN A 529 -7.72 10.15 16.87
CA ASN A 529 -8.94 9.84 17.63
C ASN A 529 -8.67 8.70 18.63
N ASN A 530 -9.65 8.37 19.44
CA ASN A 530 -9.64 7.26 20.40
C ASN A 530 -8.54 7.41 21.47
N LYS A 531 -8.08 6.30 22.04
CA LYS A 531 -7.03 6.30 23.05
C LYS A 531 -5.67 6.28 22.38
N PHE A 532 -4.78 7.20 22.70
CA PHE A 532 -3.47 7.23 22.06
C PHE A 532 -2.36 7.83 22.92
N SER A 533 -1.13 7.46 22.58
CA SER A 533 0.11 8.11 22.98
C SER A 533 0.76 8.68 21.72
N LEU A 534 1.07 9.97 21.72
CA LEU A 534 1.64 10.70 20.59
C LEU A 534 2.89 11.44 21.03
N SER A 535 4.00 11.25 20.33
CA SER A 535 5.21 12.06 20.45
C SER A 535 5.57 12.62 19.09
N ILE A 536 5.67 13.95 18.97
CA ILE A 536 6.14 14.64 17.76
C ILE A 536 7.35 15.49 18.13
N SER A 537 8.47 15.29 17.43
CA SER A 537 9.69 16.03 17.69
C SER A 537 10.43 16.49 16.44
N ASN A 538 11.13 17.63 16.55
CA ASN A 538 12.02 18.16 15.51
C ASN A 538 11.35 18.23 14.12
N SER A 539 10.06 18.53 14.06
CA SER A 539 9.26 18.48 12.83
C SER A 539 8.77 19.87 12.42
N VAL A 540 8.57 20.06 11.11
CA VAL A 540 8.18 21.33 10.49
C VAL A 540 6.87 21.13 9.73
N PHE A 541 5.87 21.94 10.06
CA PHE A 541 4.54 21.96 9.44
C PHE A 541 4.31 23.33 8.83
N THR A 542 4.44 23.45 7.51
CA THR A 542 4.41 24.75 6.83
C THR A 542 3.37 24.79 5.72
N ASN A 543 2.58 25.87 5.66
CA ASN A 543 1.63 26.13 4.58
C ASN A 543 0.58 25.02 4.38
N ASN A 544 0.11 24.37 5.46
CA ASN A 544 -0.92 23.33 5.36
C ASN A 544 -2.31 23.93 5.56
N PHE A 545 -3.28 23.46 4.78
CA PHE A 545 -4.66 23.93 4.81
C PHE A 545 -5.64 22.79 5.10
N SER A 546 -6.52 22.98 6.08
CA SER A 546 -7.68 22.12 6.30
C SER A 546 -8.95 22.96 6.19
N LYS A 547 -9.93 22.47 5.44
CA LYS A 547 -11.29 23.05 5.43
C LYS A 547 -12.08 22.77 6.72
N SER A 548 -11.52 21.98 7.64
CA SER A 548 -12.06 21.66 8.95
C SER A 548 -11.14 22.21 10.06
N ASN A 549 -11.28 21.72 11.29
CA ASN A 549 -10.44 22.18 12.40
C ASN A 549 -9.01 21.62 12.32
N GLY A 550 -8.03 22.40 12.82
CA GLY A 550 -6.62 22.02 12.86
C GLY A 550 -5.97 22.11 11.49
N GLY A 551 -5.35 23.25 11.14
CA GLY A 551 -4.71 23.37 9.82
C GLY A 551 -3.57 22.39 9.60
N ALA A 552 -2.83 22.02 10.64
CA ALA A 552 -1.86 20.93 10.60
C ALA A 552 -2.38 19.69 11.36
N ILE A 553 -2.64 19.82 12.66
CA ILE A 553 -2.96 18.69 13.55
C ILE A 553 -4.34 18.88 14.16
N CYS A 554 -5.16 17.83 14.10
CA CYS A 554 -6.39 17.73 14.85
C CYS A 554 -6.38 16.52 15.79
N ILE A 555 -6.68 16.78 17.04
CA ILE A 555 -6.92 15.79 18.09
C ILE A 555 -8.34 15.96 18.57
N ASP A 556 -9.19 14.99 18.26
CA ASP A 556 -10.59 14.96 18.69
C ASP A 556 -10.86 13.63 19.39
N THR A 557 -10.79 13.61 20.73
CA THR A 557 -10.91 12.37 21.49
C THR A 557 -11.63 12.52 22.83
N THR A 558 -12.50 11.55 23.13
CA THR A 558 -13.17 11.43 24.43
C THR A 558 -12.37 10.62 25.46
N TYR A 559 -11.27 9.97 25.07
CA TYR A 559 -10.57 8.95 25.87
C TYR A 559 -9.21 9.41 26.45
N ASP A 560 -8.48 8.48 27.07
CA ASP A 560 -7.11 8.69 27.58
C ASP A 560 -6.17 9.15 26.45
N MET A 561 -5.46 10.26 26.67
CA MET A 561 -4.46 10.80 25.73
C MET A 561 -3.16 11.12 26.46
N SER A 562 -2.03 10.81 25.82
CA SER A 562 -0.71 11.33 26.18
C SER A 562 -0.10 11.98 24.95
N VAL A 563 0.17 13.28 24.99
CA VAL A 563 0.73 14.03 23.87
C VAL A 563 2.02 14.70 24.30
N SER A 564 3.09 14.57 23.52
CA SER A 564 4.35 15.30 23.68
C SER A 564 4.71 15.96 22.36
N LEU A 565 4.83 17.29 22.36
CA LEU A 565 5.29 18.09 21.23
C LEU A 565 6.58 18.79 21.64
N THR A 566 7.70 18.45 21.01
CA THR A 566 9.02 18.99 21.38
C THR A 566 9.79 19.53 20.18
N SER A 567 10.20 20.79 20.22
CA SER A 567 11.05 21.40 19.19
C SER A 567 10.44 21.34 17.78
N ASN A 568 9.13 21.62 17.65
CA ASN A 568 8.46 21.66 16.36
C ASN A 568 8.18 23.11 15.90
N VAL A 569 8.05 23.29 14.58
CA VAL A 569 7.70 24.57 13.96
C VAL A 569 6.39 24.43 13.19
N PHE A 570 5.45 25.33 13.46
CA PHE A 570 4.16 25.44 12.77
C PHE A 570 4.04 26.83 12.15
N GLU A 571 4.09 26.88 10.82
CA GLU A 571 4.16 28.14 10.07
C GLU A 571 3.11 28.19 8.95
N TYR A 572 2.41 29.32 8.78
CA TYR A 572 1.44 29.51 7.69
C TYR A 572 0.34 28.43 7.58
N ASN A 573 0.00 27.72 8.66
CA ASN A 573 -1.06 26.72 8.60
C ASN A 573 -2.43 27.38 8.75
N LYS A 574 -3.45 26.83 8.08
CA LYS A 574 -4.80 27.39 8.07
C LYS A 574 -5.87 26.34 8.34
N GLY A 575 -6.80 26.64 9.25
CA GLY A 575 -7.91 25.76 9.62
C GLY A 575 -9.18 26.53 10.02
N PHE A 576 -10.28 25.83 10.27
CA PHE A 576 -11.54 26.44 10.74
C PHE A 576 -11.44 26.92 12.19
N ASN A 577 -10.92 26.06 13.07
CA ASN A 577 -10.50 26.38 14.44
C ASN A 577 -9.11 25.79 14.66
N GLY A 578 -8.22 26.53 15.32
CA GLY A 578 -6.83 26.11 15.50
C GLY A 578 -6.08 26.13 14.17
N GLY A 579 -5.53 27.28 13.79
CA GLY A 579 -4.86 27.42 12.49
C GLY A 579 -3.72 26.43 12.32
N ALA A 580 -2.96 26.14 13.38
CA ALA A 580 -2.03 25.02 13.41
C ALA A 580 -2.63 23.77 14.06
N ILE A 581 -3.07 23.89 15.32
CA ILE A 581 -3.48 22.73 16.13
C ILE A 581 -4.87 22.93 16.71
N TYR A 582 -5.70 21.90 16.57
CA TYR A 582 -6.99 21.80 17.25
C TYR A 582 -6.98 20.63 18.25
N PHE A 583 -7.22 20.94 19.52
CA PHE A 583 -7.45 19.98 20.58
C PHE A 583 -8.89 20.06 21.07
N ASN A 584 -9.62 18.97 20.93
CA ASN A 584 -10.92 18.77 21.56
C ASN A 584 -10.92 17.48 22.35
N SER A 585 -11.03 17.59 23.66
CA SER A 585 -11.16 16.42 24.50
C SER A 585 -12.09 16.67 25.67
N VAL A 586 -13.38 16.48 25.37
CA VAL A 586 -14.50 16.58 26.28
C VAL A 586 -14.90 15.17 26.73
N GLU A 587 -15.05 14.97 28.03
CA GLU A 587 -15.52 13.70 28.58
C GLU A 587 -17.03 13.58 28.33
N ARG A 588 -17.45 12.60 27.53
CA ARG A 588 -18.87 12.19 27.51
C ARG A 588 -19.15 11.58 28.87
N LYS A 589 -20.22 12.01 29.55
CA LYS A 589 -20.64 11.73 30.96
C LYS A 589 -20.71 10.22 31.35
N PHE A 590 -19.65 9.45 31.18
CA PHE A 590 -19.54 8.06 31.60
C PHE A 590 -18.71 8.00 32.88
N LYS A 591 -19.39 7.79 34.01
CA LYS A 591 -18.81 7.59 35.33
C LYS A 591 -17.99 6.29 35.35
N THR A 592 -16.71 6.33 35.00
CA THR A 592 -15.78 5.25 35.32
C THR A 592 -14.55 5.78 36.07
N THR A 593 -14.31 5.19 37.23
CA THR A 593 -13.48 5.65 38.36
C THR A 593 -11.97 5.46 38.20
N THR A 594 -11.45 5.19 37.01
CA THR A 594 -10.00 5.03 36.83
C THR A 594 -9.35 6.36 36.44
N ASN A 595 -8.74 7.01 37.42
CA ASN A 595 -7.86 8.18 37.28
C ASN A 595 -6.63 7.88 36.41
N LYS A 596 -6.77 7.73 35.10
CA LYS A 596 -5.63 7.79 34.17
C LYS A 596 -5.43 9.24 33.75
N PHE A 597 -4.31 9.81 34.19
CA PHE A 597 -3.91 11.18 33.89
C PHE A 597 -3.76 11.36 32.38
N LYS A 598 -4.46 12.36 31.84
CA LYS A 598 -4.22 12.85 30.48
C LYS A 598 -3.06 13.85 30.57
N THR A 599 -1.96 13.55 29.88
CA THR A 599 -0.74 14.39 29.88
C THR A 599 -0.59 15.08 28.54
N LEU A 600 -0.40 16.40 28.57
CA LEU A 600 0.02 17.19 27.41
C LEU A 600 1.33 17.87 27.75
N ASN A 601 2.39 17.52 27.04
CA ASN A 601 3.69 18.19 27.13
C ASN A 601 3.95 18.98 25.85
N MET A 602 4.30 20.26 25.97
CA MET A 602 4.69 21.12 24.86
C MET A 602 5.97 21.86 25.23
N GLU A 603 7.09 21.54 24.59
CA GLU A 603 8.39 22.15 24.88
C GLU A 603 9.07 22.69 23.63
N ASN A 604 9.57 23.92 23.69
CA ASN A 604 10.39 24.55 22.63
C ASN A 604 9.71 24.58 21.23
N ASN A 605 8.38 24.68 21.16
CA ASN A 605 7.67 24.77 19.88
C ASN A 605 7.47 26.22 19.44
N ILE A 606 7.46 26.46 18.13
CA ILE A 606 7.24 27.78 17.51
C ILE A 606 5.97 27.71 16.66
N PHE A 607 5.06 28.67 16.87
CA PHE A 607 3.85 28.87 16.09
C PHE A 607 3.84 30.27 15.49
N ILE A 608 4.02 30.39 14.19
CA ILE A 608 4.17 31.68 13.51
C ILE A 608 3.23 31.81 12.31
N GLU A 609 2.53 32.94 12.21
CA GLU A 609 1.71 33.31 11.05
C GLU A 609 0.67 32.25 10.62
N ASN A 610 0.14 31.48 11.58
CA ASN A 610 -0.99 30.57 11.34
C ASN A 610 -2.32 31.34 11.39
N GLU A 611 -3.33 30.83 10.69
CA GLU A 611 -4.63 31.48 10.53
C GLU A 611 -5.79 30.53 10.85
N SER A 612 -6.78 30.99 11.62
CA SER A 612 -8.05 30.30 11.76
C SER A 612 -9.24 31.16 11.35
N GLU A 613 -10.27 30.51 10.78
CA GLU A 613 -11.51 31.21 10.39
C GLU A 613 -12.25 31.73 11.63
N ASN A 614 -12.30 30.95 12.71
CA ASN A 614 -13.05 31.30 13.91
C ASN A 614 -12.17 31.52 15.13
N PHE A 615 -11.66 30.43 15.73
CA PHE A 615 -11.06 30.48 17.06
C PHE A 615 -9.63 29.94 17.05
N GLY A 616 -8.73 30.58 17.80
CA GLY A 616 -7.38 30.06 18.03
C GLY A 616 -6.51 30.11 16.77
N GLY A 617 -5.90 31.25 16.47
CA GLY A 617 -5.16 31.42 15.21
C GLY A 617 -3.99 30.45 15.08
N ALA A 618 -3.29 30.14 16.17
CA ALA A 618 -2.38 29.01 16.24
C ALA A 618 -3.06 27.76 16.83
N ILE A 619 -3.59 27.89 18.05
CA ILE A 619 -4.04 26.75 18.85
C ILE A 619 -5.48 26.97 19.31
N PHE A 620 -6.33 25.99 19.04
CA PHE A 620 -7.61 25.83 19.73
C PHE A 620 -7.47 24.70 20.74
N ALA A 621 -7.83 24.94 22.00
CA ALA A 621 -7.65 23.97 23.07
C ALA A 621 -8.87 23.87 23.99
N GLN A 622 -9.62 22.77 23.88
CA GLN A 622 -10.72 22.46 24.78
C GLN A 622 -10.40 21.25 25.65
N PHE A 623 -10.21 21.50 26.95
CA PHE A 623 -9.88 20.49 27.96
C PHE A 623 -10.85 20.53 29.16
N GLU A 624 -11.06 19.37 29.78
CA GLU A 624 -11.65 19.25 31.13
C GLU A 624 -10.59 19.47 32.22
N SER A 625 -11.00 19.89 33.42
CA SER A 625 -10.17 20.43 34.51
C SER A 625 -9.14 19.47 35.16
N ASN A 626 -9.05 18.20 34.72
CA ASN A 626 -8.26 17.15 35.38
C ASN A 626 -7.00 16.72 34.59
N LYS A 627 -6.44 17.58 33.73
CA LYS A 627 -5.28 17.25 32.88
C LYS A 627 -3.99 17.83 33.42
N GLN A 628 -2.90 17.08 33.29
CA GLN A 628 -1.56 17.60 33.56
C GLN A 628 -1.02 18.19 32.25
N ILE A 629 -0.97 19.51 32.20
CA ILE A 629 -0.44 20.25 31.06
C ILE A 629 0.91 20.84 31.47
N ILE A 630 1.97 20.41 30.78
CA ILE A 630 3.34 20.90 30.95
C ILE A 630 3.67 21.68 29.70
N CYS A 631 4.01 22.96 29.85
CA CYS A 631 4.38 23.81 28.75
C CYS A 631 5.65 24.59 29.12
N LYS A 632 6.65 24.60 28.23
CA LYS A 632 7.94 25.25 28.48
C LYS A 632 8.51 25.84 27.20
N ASN A 633 8.93 27.11 27.25
CA ASN A 633 9.69 27.78 26.18
C ASN A 633 9.01 27.72 24.79
N ASN A 634 7.68 27.80 24.71
CA ASN A 634 6.98 27.85 23.43
C ASN A 634 6.76 29.31 22.99
N GLU A 635 6.78 29.58 21.69
CA GLU A 635 6.54 30.91 21.10
C GLU A 635 5.30 30.89 20.19
N ILE A 636 4.40 31.86 20.33
CA ILE A 636 3.18 32.02 19.52
C ILE A 636 3.14 33.46 18.98
N MET A 637 3.44 33.64 17.70
CA MET A 637 3.73 34.94 17.10
C MET A 637 2.93 35.19 15.81
N TYR A 638 2.36 36.39 15.66
CA TYR A 638 1.75 36.87 14.42
C TYR A 638 0.62 36.01 13.84
N ASN A 639 -0.01 35.17 14.68
CA ASN A 639 -1.13 34.34 14.25
C ASN A 639 -2.43 35.15 14.20
N LYS A 640 -3.41 34.67 13.42
CA LYS A 640 -4.67 35.38 13.15
C LYS A 640 -5.88 34.48 13.38
N ALA A 641 -6.93 35.01 14.01
CA ALA A 641 -8.23 34.34 14.11
C ALA A 641 -9.36 35.28 13.69
N GLY A 642 -10.44 34.76 13.11
CA GLY A 642 -11.57 35.60 12.68
C GLY A 642 -12.50 36.06 13.81
N ILE A 643 -12.66 35.27 14.88
CA ILE A 643 -13.57 35.59 15.99
C ILE A 643 -12.81 35.90 17.28
N MET A 644 -11.99 34.98 17.80
CA MET A 644 -11.39 35.11 19.14
C MET A 644 -10.10 34.27 19.28
N GLY A 645 -9.14 34.78 20.06
CA GLY A 645 -7.91 34.05 20.41
C GLY A 645 -6.94 34.00 19.24
N GLY A 646 -6.41 35.17 18.84
CA GLY A 646 -5.51 35.28 17.69
C GLY A 646 -4.31 34.34 17.78
N GLY A 647 -3.77 34.08 18.97
CA GLY A 647 -2.80 33.01 19.21
C GLY A 647 -3.45 31.73 19.72
N LEU A 648 -3.99 31.78 20.94
CA LEU A 648 -4.59 30.65 21.65
C LEU A 648 -6.05 30.91 22.02
N PHE A 649 -6.95 29.98 21.73
CA PHE A 649 -8.31 30.01 22.26
C PHE A 649 -8.59 28.80 23.13
N SER A 650 -9.15 29.00 24.32
CA SER A 650 -9.60 27.91 25.18
C SER A 650 -10.98 28.15 25.79
N PRO A 651 -12.00 27.33 25.50
CA PRO A 651 -13.34 27.52 26.04
C PRO A 651 -13.48 27.48 27.56
N LYS A 652 -12.53 26.82 28.25
CA LYS A 652 -12.49 26.71 29.71
C LYS A 652 -11.12 27.21 30.15
N LEU A 653 -11.02 27.78 31.34
CA LEU A 653 -9.74 28.09 31.96
C LEU A 653 -8.86 26.85 31.91
N ILE A 654 -7.72 26.97 31.25
CA ILE A 654 -6.66 25.99 31.36
C ILE A 654 -6.03 26.24 32.72
N ASP A 655 -6.39 25.44 33.73
CA ASP A 655 -5.74 25.47 35.03
C ASP A 655 -4.32 24.87 34.87
N ILE A 656 -3.41 25.66 34.28
CA ILE A 656 -2.00 25.33 34.17
C ILE A 656 -1.47 25.43 35.59
N LYS A 657 -1.51 24.31 36.31
CA LYS A 657 -0.78 24.16 37.57
C LYS A 657 0.69 24.33 37.28
N ASN A 658 1.13 25.58 37.27
CA ASN A 658 2.52 25.91 37.38
C ASN A 658 3.02 25.19 38.63
N ASN A 659 4.06 24.38 38.47
CA ASN A 659 4.87 23.84 39.54
C ASN A 659 5.64 25.00 40.22
N LYS A 660 4.92 26.05 40.64
CA LYS A 660 5.44 27.25 41.29
C LYS A 660 5.81 26.85 42.70
N ASN A 661 7.09 26.52 42.87
CA ASN A 661 7.84 27.04 44.01
C ASN A 661 7.46 28.52 44.19
N LYS A 662 6.90 28.83 45.35
CA LYS A 662 6.16 30.05 45.72
C LYS A 662 6.87 31.42 45.57
N ASN A 663 8.02 31.52 44.91
CA ASN A 663 8.93 32.65 45.11
C ASN A 663 9.22 33.58 43.91
N ASN A 664 8.57 33.44 42.74
CA ASN A 664 8.77 34.40 41.64
C ASN A 664 7.46 35.11 41.22
N ASN A 665 7.42 36.42 41.44
CA ASN A 665 6.31 37.36 41.21
C ASN A 665 6.10 37.76 39.74
N ASN A 666 6.44 36.91 38.76
CA ASN A 666 6.02 37.15 37.38
C ASN A 666 4.68 36.45 37.13
N ASN A 667 3.68 37.28 36.80
CA ASN A 667 2.27 36.95 36.66
C ASN A 667 1.90 36.35 35.28
N ASP A 668 2.86 35.85 34.50
CA ASP A 668 2.51 35.11 33.28
C ASP A 668 1.93 33.74 33.69
N ILE A 669 0.60 33.65 33.63
CA ILE A 669 -0.19 32.48 34.01
C ILE A 669 0.02 31.34 32.99
N ILE A 670 0.42 31.66 31.77
CA ILE A 670 0.60 30.72 30.66
C ILE A 670 2.07 30.73 30.19
N PRO A 671 2.82 29.60 30.25
CA PRO A 671 4.26 29.52 29.94
C PRO A 671 4.55 29.52 28.42
N PHE A 672 3.90 30.43 27.70
CA PHE A 672 4.10 30.71 26.28
C PHE A 672 4.52 32.17 26.12
N ARG A 673 5.42 32.44 25.19
CA ARG A 673 5.73 33.80 24.75
C ARG A 673 4.81 34.18 23.60
N PHE A 674 3.93 35.15 23.83
CA PHE A 674 3.03 35.66 22.79
C PHE A 674 3.54 36.97 22.18
N VAL A 675 3.48 37.10 20.85
CA VAL A 675 3.88 38.33 20.14
C VAL A 675 2.88 38.66 19.04
N ASN A 676 2.18 39.80 19.15
CA ASN A 676 1.36 40.41 18.09
C ASN A 676 0.41 39.45 17.34
N ASN A 677 -0.27 38.54 18.05
CA ASN A 677 -1.33 37.76 17.42
C ASN A 677 -2.61 38.60 17.36
N THR A 678 -3.44 38.43 16.33
CA THR A 678 -4.56 39.36 16.07
C THR A 678 -5.90 38.68 15.80
N VAL A 679 -6.97 39.41 16.10
CA VAL A 679 -8.35 39.15 15.69
C VAL A 679 -8.85 40.43 15.01
N ALA A 680 -9.27 40.35 13.75
CA ALA A 680 -9.69 41.53 12.97
C ALA A 680 -8.70 42.71 13.04
N SER A 681 -7.39 42.42 13.00
CA SER A 681 -6.27 43.38 13.17
C SER A 681 -6.06 43.96 14.57
N ILE A 682 -6.88 43.59 15.55
CA ILE A 682 -6.71 43.95 16.97
C ILE A 682 -5.83 42.90 17.64
N ILE A 683 -4.85 43.31 18.44
CA ILE A 683 -3.99 42.37 19.17
C ILE A 683 -4.84 41.58 20.16
N ASN A 684 -4.90 40.26 19.98
CA ASN A 684 -5.61 39.34 20.84
C ASN A 684 -4.76 38.06 20.94
N ASN A 685 -3.88 38.02 21.94
CA ASN A 685 -2.89 36.95 22.04
C ASN A 685 -3.51 35.62 22.45
N TYR A 686 -4.41 35.67 23.42
CA TYR A 686 -5.18 34.51 23.87
C TYR A 686 -6.50 34.97 24.48
N THR A 687 -7.51 34.11 24.46
CA THR A 687 -8.80 34.40 25.12
C THR A 687 -9.56 33.11 25.44
N SER A 688 -10.53 33.23 26.34
CA SER A 688 -11.45 32.15 26.70
C SER A 688 -12.89 32.43 26.29
N LYS A 689 -13.82 31.51 26.60
CA LYS A 689 -15.24 31.84 26.44
C LYS A 689 -15.60 32.98 27.38
N PRO A 690 -16.44 33.93 26.92
CA PRO A 690 -17.07 34.91 27.78
C PRO A 690 -17.70 34.29 29.02
N SER A 691 -17.44 34.88 30.18
CA SER A 691 -17.82 34.30 31.47
C SER A 691 -18.88 35.14 32.19
N TYR A 692 -18.78 36.47 32.13
CA TYR A 692 -19.77 37.37 32.70
C TYR A 692 -19.79 38.71 31.94
N ILE A 693 -20.88 39.46 32.13
CA ILE A 693 -21.03 40.81 31.63
C ILE A 693 -20.81 41.76 32.82
N ALA A 694 -19.90 42.71 32.70
CA ALA A 694 -19.67 43.75 33.70
C ALA A 694 -20.36 45.05 33.27
N LEU A 695 -21.05 45.72 34.19
CA LEU A 695 -21.56 47.07 33.96
C LEU A 695 -20.40 48.05 34.13
N GLU A 696 -20.07 48.80 33.07
CA GLU A 696 -19.03 49.85 33.11
C GLU A 696 -19.60 51.23 33.45
N THR A 697 -20.93 51.36 33.46
CA THR A 697 -21.59 52.63 33.79
C THR A 697 -21.35 52.93 35.28
N PRO A 698 -20.62 54.00 35.65
CA PRO A 698 -20.33 54.30 37.03
C PRO A 698 -21.60 54.76 37.74
N LEU A 699 -22.11 53.93 38.64
CA LEU A 699 -23.25 54.25 39.48
C LEU A 699 -22.74 54.89 40.77
N ASN A 700 -22.62 56.23 40.76
CA ASN A 700 -22.01 56.98 41.87
C ASN A 700 -22.84 56.95 43.17
N ASN A 701 -24.05 56.37 43.18
CA ASN A 701 -24.86 56.05 44.34
C ASN A 701 -25.83 54.89 43.98
N ASN A 702 -26.20 54.03 44.93
CA ASN A 702 -27.13 52.89 44.71
C ASN A 702 -28.57 53.31 44.31
N LEU A 703 -28.84 54.60 44.14
CA LEU A 703 -30.11 55.17 43.73
C LEU A 703 -29.88 55.98 42.45
N ILE A 704 -30.47 55.50 41.35
CA ILE A 704 -30.54 56.20 40.08
C ILE A 704 -31.96 56.76 39.99
N ASN A 705 -32.10 58.08 40.01
CA ASN A 705 -33.39 58.71 39.72
C ASN A 705 -33.52 58.85 38.21
N ILE A 706 -34.43 58.07 37.62
CA ILE A 706 -34.81 58.17 36.22
C ILE A 706 -36.18 58.83 36.18
N THR A 707 -36.31 59.95 35.47
CA THR A 707 -37.61 60.62 35.33
C THR A 707 -38.42 59.94 34.22
N THR A 708 -39.74 59.85 34.38
CA THR A 708 -40.61 59.22 33.38
C THR A 708 -40.43 59.89 32.01
N GLY A 709 -40.12 59.09 30.98
CA GLY A 709 -39.80 59.57 29.64
C GLY A 709 -38.32 59.90 29.38
N GLU A 710 -37.43 59.79 30.38
CA GLU A 710 -35.98 59.98 30.21
C GLU A 710 -35.27 58.71 29.74
N PHE A 711 -34.14 58.92 29.05
CA PHE A 711 -33.27 57.88 28.53
C PHE A 711 -32.08 57.65 29.47
N PHE A 712 -31.84 56.40 29.88
CA PHE A 712 -30.71 56.02 30.72
C PHE A 712 -29.82 54.97 30.04
N PRO A 713 -28.67 55.34 29.45
CA PRO A 713 -27.81 54.38 28.75
C PRO A 713 -26.99 53.56 29.73
N LEU A 714 -27.01 52.23 29.56
CA LEU A 714 -26.12 51.30 30.26
C LEU A 714 -25.06 50.74 29.30
N ASN A 715 -23.79 50.99 29.63
CA ASN A 715 -22.63 50.39 28.97
C ASN A 715 -22.18 49.13 29.69
N PHE A 716 -21.98 48.07 28.92
CA PHE A 716 -21.53 46.76 29.41
C PHE A 716 -20.25 46.34 28.71
N THR A 717 -19.42 45.56 29.42
CA THR A 717 -18.29 44.83 28.85
C THR A 717 -18.45 43.35 29.06
N LEU A 718 -18.11 42.58 28.05
CA LEU A 718 -18.03 41.13 28.18
C LEU A 718 -16.64 40.78 28.68
N ARG A 719 -16.58 40.13 29.84
CA ARG A 719 -15.31 39.70 30.42
C ARG A 719 -15.21 38.19 30.35
N ASP A 720 -14.00 37.73 30.08
CA ASP A 720 -13.66 36.32 30.17
C ASP A 720 -13.21 35.98 31.59
N VAL A 721 -12.90 34.71 31.86
CA VAL A 721 -12.60 34.28 33.25
C VAL A 721 -11.27 34.83 33.79
N GLU A 722 -10.41 35.39 32.95
CA GLU A 722 -9.11 35.95 33.35
C GLU A 722 -9.10 37.48 33.50
N ASN A 723 -10.26 38.14 33.40
CA ASN A 723 -10.34 39.59 33.27
C ASN A 723 -9.49 40.09 32.08
N TYR A 724 -9.51 39.37 30.95
CA TYR A 724 -8.89 39.90 29.74
C TYR A 724 -9.57 41.22 29.38
N ASN A 725 -8.80 42.32 29.44
CA ASN A 725 -9.27 43.70 29.36
C ASN A 725 -9.64 44.16 27.94
N ASP A 726 -9.64 43.26 26.95
CA ASP A 726 -10.11 43.62 25.62
C ASP A 726 -11.63 43.79 25.69
N LYS A 727 -12.01 45.07 25.62
CA LYS A 727 -13.38 45.54 25.56
C LYS A 727 -13.99 45.00 24.28
N ILE A 728 -14.70 43.88 24.36
CA ILE A 728 -15.66 43.51 23.32
C ILE A 728 -16.78 44.54 23.44
N ASP A 729 -16.64 45.66 22.72
CA ASP A 729 -17.65 46.69 22.60
C ASP A 729 -18.80 46.10 21.80
N PHE A 730 -19.79 45.55 22.48
CA PHE A 730 -21.11 45.51 21.87
C PHE A 730 -21.60 46.94 21.79
N ASN A 731 -21.57 47.51 20.59
CA ASN A 731 -22.42 48.64 20.24
C ASN A 731 -23.88 48.14 20.15
N PHE A 732 -24.44 47.69 21.27
CA PHE A 732 -25.85 47.94 21.46
C PHE A 732 -25.93 49.46 21.62
N SER A 733 -26.69 50.15 20.77
CA SER A 733 -27.29 51.42 21.18
C SER A 733 -27.91 51.11 22.55
N GLY A 734 -27.35 51.68 23.62
CA GLY A 734 -27.45 51.14 24.98
C GLY A 734 -28.84 50.60 25.34
N ILE A 735 -28.92 49.61 26.24
CA ILE A 735 -30.23 49.05 26.62
C ILE A 735 -31.15 50.19 27.05
N GLU A 736 -32.17 50.46 26.24
CA GLU A 736 -33.10 51.56 26.47
C GLU A 736 -34.10 51.11 27.52
N ILE A 737 -33.92 51.56 28.76
CA ILE A 737 -34.93 51.39 29.80
C ILE A 737 -35.92 52.53 29.65
N ASN A 738 -37.07 52.26 29.04
CA ASN A 738 -38.19 53.20 29.02
C ASN A 738 -39.06 52.97 30.26
N VAL A 739 -38.99 53.88 31.22
CA VAL A 739 -39.88 53.87 32.38
C VAL A 739 -41.21 54.50 31.96
N LEU A 740 -42.18 53.62 31.65
CA LEU A 740 -43.54 54.04 31.32
C LEU A 740 -44.27 54.53 32.58
N ASP A 741 -45.10 55.56 32.41
CA ASP A 741 -46.03 55.95 33.47
C ASP A 741 -47.12 54.89 33.66
N CYS A 742 -47.85 54.96 34.77
CA CYS A 742 -49.07 54.18 34.94
C CYS A 742 -50.07 54.57 33.85
N LYS A 743 -50.75 53.57 33.29
CA LYS A 743 -51.89 53.82 32.39
C LYS A 743 -52.94 54.64 33.15
N GLU A 744 -53.75 55.43 32.45
CA GLU A 744 -54.87 56.16 33.07
C GLU A 744 -55.81 55.24 33.85
N SER A 745 -55.92 53.97 33.46
CA SER A 745 -56.71 52.95 34.14
C SER A 745 -56.07 52.35 35.40
N GLN A 746 -54.88 52.81 35.80
CA GLN A 746 -54.11 52.26 36.93
C GLN A 746 -53.87 53.32 38.01
N ILE A 747 -53.64 52.83 39.23
CA ILE A 747 -53.38 53.63 40.42
C ILE A 747 -51.87 53.75 40.63
N LYS A 748 -51.40 54.99 40.77
CA LYS A 748 -50.04 55.35 41.11
C LYS A 748 -49.81 55.14 42.61
N LYS A 749 -49.01 54.14 42.96
CA LYS A 749 -48.57 53.87 44.34
C LYS A 749 -47.08 54.10 44.47
N TYR A 750 -46.64 54.42 45.67
CA TYR A 750 -45.23 54.48 46.00
C TYR A 750 -44.95 53.42 47.06
N ASP A 751 -43.94 52.59 46.82
CA ASP A 751 -43.52 51.61 47.81
C ASP A 751 -42.82 52.29 49.01
N LYS A 752 -42.40 51.49 50.00
CA LYS A 752 -41.66 51.99 51.18
C LYS A 752 -40.34 52.71 50.86
N ASN A 753 -39.83 52.57 49.63
CA ASN A 753 -38.61 53.21 49.15
C ASN A 753 -38.90 54.43 48.26
N GLY A 754 -40.18 54.81 48.07
CA GLY A 754 -40.57 55.93 47.22
C GLY A 754 -40.55 55.60 45.72
N ILE A 755 -40.54 54.32 45.34
CA ILE A 755 -40.58 53.89 43.93
C ILE A 755 -42.03 53.85 43.46
N LEU A 756 -42.33 54.59 42.38
CA LEU A 756 -43.63 54.56 41.71
C LEU A 756 -43.88 53.16 41.12
N TYR A 757 -44.99 52.54 41.50
CA TYR A 757 -45.50 51.32 40.89
C TYR A 757 -47.01 51.46 40.65
N CYS A 758 -47.52 50.71 39.68
CA CYS A 758 -48.91 50.79 39.25
C CYS A 758 -49.69 49.61 39.79
N GLU A 759 -50.83 49.86 40.41
CA GLU A 759 -51.80 48.83 40.79
C GLU A 759 -53.04 48.94 39.90
N ASP A 760 -53.60 47.81 39.49
CA ASP A 760 -54.93 47.82 38.92
C ASP A 760 -55.96 48.16 40.02
N PRO A 761 -56.95 49.02 39.73
CA PRO A 761 -57.98 49.36 40.69
C PRO A 761 -58.81 48.13 41.06
N ILE A 762 -59.09 47.97 42.34
CA ILE A 762 -59.94 46.91 42.87
C ILE A 762 -61.37 47.45 42.86
N CYS A 763 -62.28 46.83 42.10
CA CYS A 763 -63.70 47.17 42.13
C CYS A 763 -64.49 46.16 42.97
N THR A 764 -65.71 46.54 43.36
CA THR A 764 -66.63 45.63 44.04
C THR A 764 -66.81 44.34 43.23
N PRO A 765 -67.05 43.18 43.87
CA PRO A 765 -67.29 41.93 43.14
C PRO A 765 -68.48 41.97 42.18
N SER A 766 -69.36 42.96 42.32
CA SER A 766 -70.46 43.21 41.41
C SER A 766 -70.03 43.85 40.08
N CYS A 767 -68.81 44.37 39.98
CA CYS A 767 -68.25 44.92 38.75
C CYS A 767 -67.67 43.81 37.85
N PRO A 768 -68.25 43.54 36.67
CA PRO A 768 -67.91 42.38 35.84
C PRO A 768 -66.72 42.66 34.91
N THR A 769 -65.55 42.92 35.49
CA THR A 769 -64.33 43.37 34.78
C THR A 769 -63.81 42.42 33.69
N ASN A 770 -64.24 41.15 33.71
CA ASN A 770 -63.86 40.16 32.71
C ASN A 770 -64.79 40.13 31.48
N THR A 771 -65.90 40.88 31.49
CA THR A 771 -66.93 40.75 30.44
C THR A 771 -67.47 42.08 29.94
N SER A 772 -68.04 42.91 30.82
CA SER A 772 -68.85 44.07 30.41
C SER A 772 -68.45 45.39 31.06
N ALA A 773 -67.42 45.39 31.91
CA ALA A 773 -66.91 46.59 32.57
C ALA A 773 -65.40 46.65 32.56
N ILE A 774 -64.86 47.85 32.77
CA ILE A 774 -63.48 48.09 33.19
C ILE A 774 -63.50 48.76 34.56
N CYS A 775 -62.63 48.31 35.45
CA CYS A 775 -62.44 48.99 36.72
C CYS A 775 -61.49 50.16 36.49
N MET A 776 -61.92 51.36 36.87
CA MET A 776 -61.14 52.58 36.76
C MET A 776 -60.90 53.16 38.15
N PRO A 777 -59.73 53.75 38.40
CA PRO A 777 -59.50 54.43 39.67
C PRO A 777 -60.38 55.68 39.77
N TYR A 778 -60.94 55.93 40.95
CA TYR A 778 -61.58 57.22 41.23
C TYR A 778 -60.54 58.30 41.54
N ASP A 779 -59.49 57.90 42.26
CA ASP A 779 -58.31 58.69 42.56
C ASP A 779 -57.08 57.85 42.20
N HIS A 780 -56.15 58.45 41.48
CA HIS A 780 -54.90 57.79 41.09
C HIS A 780 -53.99 57.42 42.28
N TYR A 781 -54.31 57.77 43.53
CA TYR A 781 -53.49 57.43 44.71
C TYR A 781 -54.13 56.46 45.71
N ILE A 782 -55.44 56.20 45.62
CA ILE A 782 -56.19 55.39 46.60
C ILE A 782 -56.83 54.20 45.90
N ASN A 783 -56.42 52.99 46.27
CA ASN A 783 -56.99 51.73 45.76
C ASN A 783 -57.98 51.17 46.77
N ASP A 784 -59.17 51.78 46.83
CA ASP A 784 -60.27 51.35 47.72
C ASP A 784 -61.43 50.82 46.88
N ILE A 785 -61.84 49.60 47.20
CA ILE A 785 -62.92 48.87 46.55
C ILE A 785 -64.25 49.62 46.51
N ASN A 786 -64.49 50.52 47.47
CA ASN A 786 -65.71 51.29 47.57
C ASN A 786 -65.67 52.62 46.80
N HIS A 787 -64.48 53.05 46.38
CA HIS A 787 -64.27 54.32 45.71
C HIS A 787 -64.01 54.15 44.22
N ASN A 788 -63.31 53.09 43.81
CA ASN A 788 -63.02 52.82 42.40
C ASN A 788 -64.30 52.67 41.57
N LEU A 789 -64.24 53.16 40.33
CA LEU A 789 -65.38 53.26 39.43
C LEU A 789 -65.48 52.00 38.56
N CYS A 790 -66.65 51.37 38.55
CA CYS A 790 -66.98 50.36 37.55
C CYS A 790 -67.54 51.07 36.31
N LEU A 791 -66.74 51.22 35.25
CA LEU A 791 -67.19 51.82 34.00
C LEU A 791 -67.62 50.72 33.03
N CYS A 792 -68.82 50.84 32.48
CA CYS A 792 -69.31 49.87 31.52
C CYS A 792 -68.57 50.03 30.18
N LEU A 793 -68.22 48.90 29.57
CA LEU A 793 -67.72 48.90 28.20
C LEU A 793 -68.84 49.30 27.23
N ASP A 794 -68.48 49.84 26.08
CA ASP A 794 -69.45 50.24 25.06
C ASP A 794 -70.43 49.09 24.74
N GLY A 795 -71.73 49.42 24.74
CA GLY A 795 -72.80 48.43 24.59
C GLY A 795 -73.33 47.86 25.91
N TRP A 796 -72.85 48.32 27.06
CA TRP A 796 -73.35 47.94 28.38
C TRP A 796 -73.72 49.18 29.22
N ARG A 797 -74.71 49.05 30.10
CA ARG A 797 -75.15 50.09 31.05
C ARG A 797 -75.60 49.46 32.38
N GLY A 798 -76.04 50.31 33.32
CA GLY A 798 -76.44 49.90 34.66
C GLY A 798 -75.30 50.09 35.66
N THR A 799 -75.63 50.17 36.95
CA THR A 799 -74.64 50.42 38.02
C THR A 799 -73.60 49.30 38.16
N ASN A 800 -73.92 48.09 37.68
CA ASN A 800 -73.01 46.94 37.64
C ASN A 800 -72.70 46.48 36.21
N CYS A 801 -73.04 47.28 35.18
CA CYS A 801 -72.78 46.94 33.78
C CYS A 801 -73.36 45.59 33.32
N ASP A 802 -74.50 45.22 33.88
CA ASP A 802 -75.23 43.97 33.65
C ASP A 802 -76.34 44.12 32.61
N GLU A 803 -76.64 45.34 32.17
CA GLU A 803 -77.62 45.59 31.11
C GLU A 803 -76.92 45.79 29.76
N GLN A 804 -77.08 44.84 28.84
CA GLN A 804 -76.61 45.01 27.47
C GLN A 804 -77.56 45.93 26.69
N ILE A 805 -77.01 46.96 26.05
CA ILE A 805 -77.74 47.89 25.20
C ILE A 805 -78.01 47.20 23.85
N LEU A 806 -79.17 46.56 23.71
CA LEU A 806 -79.55 45.85 22.48
C LEU A 806 -80.01 46.79 21.36
N PHE A 807 -80.56 47.96 21.70
CA PHE A 807 -80.98 48.99 20.76
C PHE A 807 -80.78 50.37 21.39
N ASN A 808 -79.97 51.21 20.75
CA ASN A 808 -79.79 52.62 21.12
C ASN A 808 -80.56 53.47 20.11
N PHE A 809 -81.78 53.89 20.46
CA PHE A 809 -82.48 54.94 19.73
C PHE A 809 -82.08 56.25 20.42
N GLU A 810 -81.16 56.99 19.82
CA GLU A 810 -80.77 58.34 20.27
C GLU A 810 -81.99 59.24 20.56
#